data_AF-A0A7U0TIA7-F1
#
_entry.id   AF-A0A7U0TIA7-F1
#
_cell.length_a   1.000
_cell.length_b   1.000
_cell.length_c   1.000
_cell.angle_alpha   90.00
_cell.angle_beta   90.00
_cell.angle_gamma   90.00
#
_symmetry.space_group_name_H-M   'P 1'
#
loop_
_entity.id
_entity.type
_entity.pdbx_description
1 polymer ?
#
loop_
_entity_poly.entity_id
_entity_poly.type
_entity_poly.pdbx_seq_one_letter_code
_entity_poly.pdbx_strand_id
1 'polypeptide(L)'
;MHSGTFACLGILLLLCQSLCDNIIVRTNYGPVSGKQKYILGKKVYEFRGIPYAQPPIGDLRFKYPKKPKPWKNILDASSYAKSCVQSPLDTRRTSATSRVWVPETEFSEDCLYLNIWSRENNHSSVDESNESTVMLESSALFGPKTGRPVMVWIHGGSLTRGSTALEMYNGAYLASKMDVVVVTVQYRLGPLGFLYLGTEDAPGNQGLMDQVAALQWVRENIAYFGGNPQQVTLFGHAGGVVCVALHLLSPVSSSLYQQAILQSGSPLAWWAIESKRTASEKAEMLAMLSGCESENPAVDVAKCLRSIDAETLELNQWHMQNLRNGDNSTRMLQLSHWYRSNRLRSAGYYYDIPFKPVVTEPLLPRWPYEVLGSGKLHMQHRIMLGVNKDEGMFHLIQALRRYFMMHHELSELPKAFENRLGNTDPVDLLAFYIMDENFLHPTLLQATIFEYQIPSRAIGQLIWGAKEILQALNEVGGDYNIKCPVVEFADFYSRAPNSQVFLYSFEHQTKEAPWPEWTGVMQGYEAEYVFGAPFNPDYQKRFYNFTDDERGLSEEMMRFWTNFASTGSPNLNPGEFHTRNRHLYWERYTSHSPTNGATFKEEMALKSSPNLVADTSRKHMVFRLPESQMERNLQRHHCMFWREQLPLMREQLLSTGPCSKDKKRPTSTGVDQNAGGRSPSGTFYPQPTKRTKDGPGNKGTIVHMAINYYTILPMAQVLVWQTCHPLTWL
;
A
#
# COMPACT_ATOMS: atom_id res chain seq x y z
N MET A 1 51.08 -45.19 9.36
CA MET A 1 50.67 -43.98 10.11
C MET A 1 50.52 -42.73 9.22
N HIS A 2 50.02 -42.85 7.98
CA HIS A 2 49.89 -41.70 7.06
C HIS A 2 48.46 -41.42 6.56
N SER A 3 47.46 -42.23 6.96
CA SER A 3 46.05 -42.00 6.56
C SER A 3 45.28 -41.10 7.54
N GLY A 4 45.64 -41.13 8.84
CA GLY A 4 44.97 -40.32 9.88
C GLY A 4 45.33 -38.84 9.89
N THR A 5 46.51 -38.47 9.41
CA THR A 5 46.99 -37.07 9.35
C THR A 5 46.34 -36.27 8.23
N PHE A 6 46.05 -36.88 7.07
CA PHE A 6 45.33 -36.22 5.98
C PHE A 6 43.85 -35.99 6.29
N ALA A 7 43.20 -36.93 7.00
CA ALA A 7 41.82 -36.74 7.46
C ALA A 7 41.71 -35.63 8.52
N CYS A 8 42.67 -35.54 9.44
CA CYS A 8 42.72 -34.42 10.40
C CYS A 8 43.02 -33.08 9.74
N LEU A 9 43.92 -33.02 8.74
CA LEU A 9 44.17 -31.79 7.98
C LEU A 9 42.93 -31.35 7.18
N GLY A 10 42.21 -32.29 6.56
CA GLY A 10 40.99 -32.01 5.81
C GLY A 10 39.86 -31.48 6.70
N ILE A 11 39.69 -32.04 7.91
CA ILE A 11 38.72 -31.57 8.90
C ILE A 11 39.13 -30.20 9.48
N LEU A 12 40.42 -29.97 9.74
CA LEU A 12 40.94 -28.65 10.17
C LEU A 12 40.81 -27.59 9.07
N LEU A 13 41.01 -27.92 7.80
CA LEU A 13 40.81 -27.01 6.66
C LEU A 13 39.33 -26.67 6.45
N LEU A 14 38.42 -27.63 6.61
CA LEU A 14 36.96 -27.41 6.57
C LEU A 14 36.46 -26.58 7.76
N LEU A 15 37.01 -26.81 8.97
CA LEU A 15 36.71 -25.99 10.16
C LEU A 15 37.31 -24.58 10.06
N CYS A 16 38.48 -24.43 9.43
CA CYS A 16 39.11 -23.12 9.19
C CYS A 16 38.32 -22.30 8.15
N GLN A 17 37.81 -22.94 7.09
CA GLN A 17 36.92 -22.29 6.12
C GLN A 17 35.61 -21.80 6.76
N SER A 18 35.00 -22.57 7.68
CA SER A 18 33.74 -22.13 8.33
C SER A 18 33.94 -21.00 9.37
N LEU A 19 35.15 -20.84 9.90
CA LEU A 19 35.52 -19.74 10.80
C LEU A 19 35.91 -18.46 10.05
N CYS A 20 36.40 -18.55 8.80
CA CYS A 20 36.81 -17.39 7.98
C CYS A 20 35.64 -16.60 7.36
N ASP A 21 34.44 -17.18 7.26
CA ASP A 21 33.28 -16.52 6.63
C ASP A 21 32.40 -15.73 7.62
N ASN A 22 32.69 -15.79 8.91
CA ASN A 22 31.90 -15.15 9.95
C ASN A 22 32.47 -13.78 10.33
N ILE A 23 31.60 -12.77 10.37
CA ILE A 23 31.94 -11.40 10.81
C ILE A 23 31.17 -11.05 12.07
N ILE A 24 31.84 -10.44 13.06
CA ILE A 24 31.21 -10.08 14.34
C ILE A 24 31.09 -8.56 14.45
N VAL A 25 29.88 -8.08 14.74
CA VAL A 25 29.56 -6.69 15.01
C VAL A 25 29.03 -6.54 16.43
N ARG A 26 29.53 -5.57 17.19
CA ARG A 26 29.05 -5.27 18.55
C ARG A 26 27.98 -4.18 18.50
N THR A 27 26.76 -4.54 18.84
CA THR A 27 25.62 -3.61 18.97
C THR A 27 25.51 -3.11 20.42
N ASN A 28 24.63 -2.13 20.66
CA ASN A 28 24.31 -1.66 22.02
C ASN A 28 23.68 -2.73 22.92
N TYR A 29 23.13 -3.80 22.33
CA TYR A 29 22.49 -4.90 23.07
C TYR A 29 23.39 -6.12 23.20
N GLY A 30 24.43 -6.25 22.38
CA GLY A 30 25.40 -7.35 22.45
C GLY A 30 26.06 -7.67 21.10
N PRO A 31 27.03 -8.60 21.08
CA PRO A 31 27.72 -9.03 19.86
C PRO A 31 26.82 -9.90 18.96
N VAL A 32 26.93 -9.70 17.65
CA VAL A 32 26.17 -10.42 16.62
C VAL A 32 27.15 -10.94 15.56
N SER A 33 27.03 -12.21 15.18
CA SER A 33 27.80 -12.84 14.10
C SER A 33 26.95 -12.93 12.83
N GLY A 34 27.44 -12.41 11.72
CA GLY A 34 26.84 -12.53 10.39
C GLY A 34 27.70 -13.36 9.43
N LYS A 35 27.25 -13.49 8.18
CA LYS A 35 27.98 -14.17 7.09
C LYS A 35 28.57 -13.17 6.12
N GLN A 36 29.72 -13.52 5.56
CA GLN A 36 30.32 -12.84 4.42
C GLN A 36 30.07 -13.65 3.13
N LYS A 37 29.67 -12.98 2.04
CA LYS A 37 29.51 -13.58 0.71
C LYS A 37 30.00 -12.66 -0.40
N TYR A 38 30.42 -13.24 -1.51
CA TYR A 38 30.68 -12.49 -2.74
C TYR A 38 29.41 -12.44 -3.59
N ILE A 39 28.86 -11.25 -3.77
CA ILE A 39 27.67 -10.96 -4.57
C ILE A 39 28.08 -10.02 -5.69
N LEU A 40 27.93 -10.46 -6.95
CA LEU A 40 28.32 -9.68 -8.13
C LEU A 40 29.78 -9.18 -8.06
N GLY A 41 30.69 -10.04 -7.60
CA GLY A 41 32.12 -9.75 -7.48
C GLY A 41 32.52 -8.86 -6.29
N LYS A 42 31.56 -8.42 -5.47
CA LYS A 42 31.82 -7.60 -4.28
C LYS A 42 31.51 -8.38 -3.00
N LYS A 43 32.29 -8.14 -1.96
CA LYS A 43 32.06 -8.72 -0.64
C LYS A 43 30.89 -8.03 0.06
N VAL A 44 29.90 -8.80 0.50
CA VAL A 44 28.69 -8.38 1.22
C VAL A 44 28.59 -9.14 2.52
N TYR A 45 28.26 -8.42 3.58
CA TYR A 45 27.97 -8.92 4.91
C TYR A 45 26.47 -9.01 5.12
N GLU A 46 26.01 -10.16 5.58
CA GLU A 46 24.61 -10.49 5.81
C GLU A 46 24.41 -10.81 7.29
N PHE A 47 23.55 -10.04 7.96
CA PHE A 47 23.11 -10.31 9.33
C PHE A 47 21.60 -10.50 9.29
N ARG A 48 21.13 -11.72 9.51
CA ARG A 48 19.73 -12.11 9.38
C ARG A 48 19.24 -12.61 10.74
N GLY A 49 18.06 -12.16 11.17
CA GLY A 49 17.50 -12.55 12.46
C GLY A 49 18.07 -11.82 13.68
N ILE A 50 18.30 -10.50 13.60
CA ILE A 50 18.70 -9.70 14.78
C ILE A 50 17.46 -9.25 15.57
N PRO A 51 17.32 -9.57 16.86
CA PRO A 51 16.16 -9.15 17.65
C PRO A 51 16.21 -7.64 17.93
N TYR A 52 15.15 -6.93 17.54
CA TYR A 52 15.01 -5.49 17.84
C TYR A 52 14.00 -5.22 18.97
N ALA A 53 13.29 -6.25 19.44
CA ALA A 53 12.34 -6.18 20.54
C ALA A 53 12.30 -7.51 21.31
N GLN A 54 11.69 -7.50 22.50
CA GLN A 54 11.36 -8.73 23.22
C GLN A 54 10.26 -9.50 22.48
N PRO A 55 10.27 -10.85 22.53
CA PRO A 55 9.21 -11.67 21.94
C PRO A 55 7.83 -11.28 22.50
N PRO A 56 6.85 -10.95 21.64
CA PRO A 56 5.52 -10.49 22.06
C PRO A 56 4.59 -11.65 22.47
N ILE A 57 5.10 -12.55 23.31
CA ILE A 57 4.42 -13.77 23.77
C ILE A 57 3.83 -13.60 25.18
N GLY A 58 2.85 -14.44 25.54
CA GLY A 58 2.22 -14.42 26.85
C GLY A 58 1.63 -13.05 27.18
N ASP A 59 2.05 -12.46 28.31
CA ASP A 59 1.58 -11.14 28.76
C ASP A 59 1.96 -9.98 27.83
N LEU A 60 2.94 -10.18 26.93
CA LEU A 60 3.33 -9.18 25.93
C LEU A 60 2.50 -9.25 24.64
N ARG A 61 1.70 -10.31 24.45
CA ARG A 61 0.81 -10.41 23.30
C ARG A 61 -0.25 -9.29 23.36
N PHE A 62 -0.45 -8.64 22.21
CA PHE A 62 -1.26 -7.44 22.00
C PHE A 62 -0.76 -6.14 22.65
N LYS A 63 0.37 -6.16 23.38
CA LYS A 63 0.99 -4.94 23.90
C LYS A 63 1.97 -4.34 22.91
N TYR A 64 2.30 -3.07 23.10
CA TYR A 64 3.42 -2.46 22.40
C TYR A 64 4.75 -3.19 22.70
N PRO A 65 5.66 -3.24 21.72
CA PRO A 65 6.92 -3.96 21.86
C PRO A 65 7.77 -3.34 22.97
N LYS A 66 8.52 -4.19 23.67
CA LYS A 66 9.55 -3.75 24.62
C LYS A 66 10.92 -3.89 23.98
N LYS A 67 11.85 -3.00 24.35
CA LYS A 67 13.26 -3.08 23.93
C LYS A 67 13.84 -4.48 24.21
N PRO A 68 14.77 -4.97 23.37
CA PRO A 68 15.34 -6.29 23.53
C PRO A 68 16.20 -6.32 24.81
N LYS A 69 16.27 -7.49 25.45
CA LYS A 69 17.15 -7.68 26.61
C LYS A 69 18.60 -7.80 26.11
N PRO A 70 19.58 -7.07 26.69
CA PRO A 70 20.98 -7.22 26.30
C PRO A 70 21.48 -8.65 26.48
N TRP A 71 22.34 -9.12 25.58
CA TRP A 71 22.96 -10.44 25.58
C TRP A 71 24.49 -10.34 25.67
N LYS A 72 25.11 -11.31 26.37
CA LYS A 72 26.57 -11.36 26.56
C LYS A 72 27.28 -12.22 25.52
N ASN A 73 26.68 -13.34 25.14
CA ASN A 73 27.25 -14.28 24.18
C ASN A 73 27.02 -13.80 22.74
N ILE A 74 27.84 -14.23 21.80
CA ILE A 74 27.66 -13.90 20.38
C ILE A 74 26.34 -14.49 19.89
N LEU A 75 25.45 -13.63 19.39
CA LEU A 75 24.21 -14.04 18.76
C LEU A 75 24.48 -14.43 17.30
N ASP A 76 24.09 -15.63 16.89
CA ASP A 76 24.20 -16.07 15.50
C ASP A 76 23.08 -15.46 14.65
N ALA A 77 23.45 -14.55 13.76
CA ALA A 77 22.58 -13.91 12.77
C ALA A 77 22.93 -14.38 11.34
N SER A 78 23.26 -15.66 11.18
CA SER A 78 23.64 -16.24 9.88
C SER A 78 22.46 -16.79 9.06
N SER A 79 21.24 -16.78 9.60
CA SER A 79 20.01 -17.33 9.01
C SER A 79 18.80 -16.43 9.32
N TYR A 80 17.74 -16.51 8.51
CA TYR A 80 16.52 -15.75 8.79
C TYR A 80 15.84 -16.27 10.06
N ALA A 81 15.34 -15.34 10.89
CA ALA A 81 14.43 -15.68 11.98
C ALA A 81 13.05 -16.10 11.45
N LYS A 82 12.23 -16.65 12.35
CA LYS A 82 10.85 -17.07 12.06
C LYS A 82 10.00 -15.90 11.60
N SER A 83 9.04 -16.18 10.72
CA SER A 83 8.05 -15.19 10.28
C SER A 83 6.92 -15.06 11.28
N CYS A 84 6.27 -13.89 11.34
CA CYS A 84 5.11 -13.71 12.21
C CYS A 84 3.96 -14.62 11.78
N VAL A 85 3.18 -15.08 12.77
CA VAL A 85 2.02 -15.97 12.56
C VAL A 85 1.06 -15.38 11.53
N GLN A 86 0.76 -16.19 10.51
CA GLN A 86 -0.11 -15.89 9.38
C GLN A 86 -0.61 -17.21 8.78
N SER A 87 -1.72 -17.18 8.03
CA SER A 87 -2.26 -18.37 7.36
C SER A 87 -1.23 -19.03 6.42
N PRO A 88 -0.90 -20.32 6.59
CA PRO A 88 -0.01 -21.02 5.67
C PRO A 88 -0.66 -21.18 4.30
N LEU A 89 0.09 -20.86 3.24
CA LEU A 89 -0.31 -21.15 1.86
C LEU A 89 0.16 -22.56 1.50
N ASP A 90 -0.72 -23.36 0.88
CA ASP A 90 -0.36 -24.72 0.43
C ASP A 90 0.65 -24.67 -0.72
N THR A 91 1.93 -24.79 -0.38
CA THR A 91 3.07 -24.69 -1.30
C THR A 91 3.08 -25.78 -2.38
N ARG A 92 2.42 -26.93 -2.14
CA ARG A 92 2.35 -28.04 -3.11
C ARG A 92 1.45 -27.72 -4.30
N ARG A 93 0.61 -26.70 -4.16
CA ARG A 93 -0.41 -26.28 -5.15
C ARG A 93 -0.18 -24.86 -5.69
N THR A 94 0.88 -24.19 -5.25
CA THR A 94 1.20 -22.83 -5.69
C THR A 94 2.08 -22.85 -6.93
N SER A 95 1.65 -22.14 -7.98
CA SER A 95 2.48 -21.78 -9.13
C SER A 95 3.71 -20.98 -8.70
N ALA A 96 4.75 -20.92 -9.54
CA ALA A 96 5.91 -20.07 -9.28
C ALA A 96 5.53 -18.61 -8.98
N THR A 97 4.47 -18.10 -9.63
CA THR A 97 3.90 -16.76 -9.38
C THR A 97 3.32 -16.56 -7.99
N SER A 98 2.78 -17.61 -7.38
CA SER A 98 2.26 -17.52 -6.01
C SER A 98 3.36 -17.77 -4.99
N ARG A 99 4.35 -18.63 -5.32
CA ARG A 99 5.45 -19.00 -4.42
C ARG A 99 6.37 -17.85 -4.05
N VAL A 100 6.55 -16.85 -4.92
CA VAL A 100 7.36 -15.66 -4.62
C VAL A 100 6.87 -14.90 -3.39
N TRP A 101 5.58 -15.04 -3.05
CA TRP A 101 4.95 -14.41 -1.88
C TRP A 101 4.86 -15.34 -0.66
N VAL A 102 5.44 -16.54 -0.72
CA VAL A 102 5.37 -17.53 0.38
C VAL A 102 6.71 -17.59 1.11
N PRO A 103 6.75 -17.32 2.43
CA PRO A 103 7.97 -17.46 3.21
C PRO A 103 8.37 -18.93 3.39
N GLU A 104 9.69 -19.18 3.44
CA GLU A 104 10.25 -20.51 3.71
C GLU A 104 10.49 -20.78 5.20
N THR A 105 10.45 -19.74 6.02
CA THR A 105 10.66 -19.84 7.47
C THR A 105 9.39 -20.28 8.17
N GLU A 106 9.54 -21.02 9.28
CA GLU A 106 8.45 -21.32 10.21
C GLU A 106 7.75 -20.05 10.73
N PHE A 107 6.51 -20.22 11.18
CA PHE A 107 5.74 -19.17 11.84
C PHE A 107 5.89 -19.22 13.36
N SER A 108 5.95 -18.04 13.97
CA SER A 108 6.09 -17.89 15.42
C SER A 108 5.63 -16.49 15.85
N GLU A 109 5.16 -16.36 17.08
CA GLU A 109 4.95 -15.04 17.69
C GLU A 109 6.27 -14.38 18.08
N ASP A 110 7.30 -15.18 18.40
CA ASP A 110 8.67 -14.70 18.47
C ASP A 110 9.20 -14.44 17.05
N CYS A 111 8.84 -13.26 16.52
CA CYS A 111 9.13 -12.86 15.14
C CYS A 111 9.66 -11.43 15.00
N LEU A 112 9.91 -10.69 16.09
CA LEU A 112 10.34 -9.28 16.06
C LEU A 112 11.84 -9.14 15.79
N TYR A 113 12.23 -9.50 14.57
CA TYR A 113 13.61 -9.48 14.08
C TYR A 113 13.76 -8.59 12.85
N LEU A 114 14.98 -8.11 12.63
CA LEU A 114 15.39 -7.41 11.41
C LEU A 114 16.60 -8.07 10.77
N ASN A 115 16.80 -7.77 9.48
CA ASN A 115 17.95 -8.25 8.70
C ASN A 115 18.69 -7.05 8.10
N ILE A 116 20.01 -7.17 7.93
CA ILE A 116 20.90 -6.11 7.47
C ILE A 116 21.84 -6.68 6.40
N TRP A 117 21.92 -5.99 5.26
CA TRP A 117 22.92 -6.21 4.22
C TRP A 117 23.77 -4.98 4.03
N SER A 118 25.08 -5.20 3.93
CA SER A 118 26.06 -4.12 3.87
C SER A 118 27.28 -4.63 3.09
N ARG A 119 27.79 -3.86 2.13
CA ARG A 119 29.00 -4.27 1.38
C ARG A 119 30.30 -3.83 2.07
N GLU A 120 31.42 -4.46 1.75
CA GLU A 120 32.76 -3.97 2.12
C GLU A 120 33.08 -2.67 1.37
N ASN A 121 33.78 -1.74 2.04
CA ASN A 121 34.24 -0.50 1.43
C ASN A 121 35.53 -0.70 0.65
N ASN A 122 35.74 0.11 -0.39
CA ASN A 122 36.96 0.06 -1.21
C ASN A 122 38.15 0.77 -0.54
N HIS A 123 37.92 1.51 0.54
CA HIS A 123 38.95 2.13 1.36
C HIS A 123 39.14 1.25 2.61
N SER A 124 40.27 0.56 2.70
CA SER A 124 40.65 -0.20 3.88
C SER A 124 41.45 0.71 4.81
N SER A 125 40.83 1.18 5.90
CA SER A 125 41.58 1.66 7.06
C SER A 125 41.72 0.50 8.04
N VAL A 126 42.90 -0.13 8.03
CA VAL A 126 43.26 -1.15 9.02
C VAL A 126 43.68 -0.41 10.29
N ASP A 127 42.88 -0.53 11.35
CA ASP A 127 43.29 -0.08 12.68
C ASP A 127 44.17 -1.20 13.27
N GLU A 128 45.49 -1.07 13.11
CA GLU A 128 46.50 -2.03 13.55
C GLU A 128 46.57 -2.20 15.09
N SER A 129 45.76 -1.47 15.86
CA SER A 129 45.89 -1.39 17.31
C SER A 129 45.04 -2.37 18.13
N ASN A 130 44.14 -3.16 17.52
CA ASN A 130 43.31 -4.14 18.25
C ASN A 130 43.01 -5.42 17.44
N GLU A 131 43.76 -6.48 17.72
CA GLU A 131 43.72 -7.79 17.04
C GLU A 131 42.45 -8.64 17.26
N SER A 132 41.33 -8.06 17.73
CA SER A 132 40.13 -8.85 18.10
C SER A 132 38.78 -8.29 17.64
N THR A 133 38.71 -7.24 16.82
CA THR A 133 37.41 -6.80 16.26
C THR A 133 37.56 -6.15 14.89
N VAL A 134 37.25 -6.89 13.83
CA VAL A 134 37.02 -6.32 12.49
C VAL A 134 35.67 -5.60 12.52
N MET A 135 35.69 -4.29 12.78
CA MET A 135 34.50 -3.46 12.66
C MET A 135 34.28 -3.11 11.19
N LEU A 136 33.07 -3.31 10.67
CA LEU A 136 32.65 -2.65 9.41
C LEU A 136 32.88 -1.16 9.58
N GLU A 137 33.52 -0.49 8.62
CA GLU A 137 33.90 0.93 8.72
C GLU A 137 32.81 1.72 9.44
N SER A 138 33.08 2.00 10.70
CA SER A 138 32.07 2.46 11.62
C SER A 138 31.89 3.94 11.38
N SER A 139 30.71 4.34 10.93
CA SER A 139 30.32 5.75 11.01
C SER A 139 30.29 6.24 12.46
N ALA A 140 30.34 5.34 13.46
CA ALA A 140 30.54 5.72 14.86
C ALA A 140 31.99 6.16 15.16
N LEU A 141 32.98 5.75 14.37
CA LEU A 141 34.39 6.20 14.49
C LEU A 141 34.64 7.54 13.78
N PHE A 142 33.89 7.85 12.72
CA PHE A 142 34.08 9.05 11.89
C PHE A 142 32.92 10.07 11.95
N GLY A 143 31.90 9.78 12.77
CA GLY A 143 30.74 10.63 12.98
C GLY A 143 29.63 10.48 11.92
N PRO A 144 28.48 11.17 12.11
CA PRO A 144 27.25 11.05 11.32
C PRO A 144 27.34 11.47 9.84
N LYS A 145 28.55 11.70 9.31
CA LYS A 145 28.80 12.23 7.95
C LYS A 145 29.47 11.23 7.00
N THR A 146 29.90 10.07 7.47
CA THR A 146 30.73 9.13 6.67
C THR A 146 30.10 7.75 6.47
N GLY A 147 28.93 7.48 7.05
CA GLY A 147 28.18 6.24 6.83
C GLY A 147 27.40 6.25 5.52
N ARG A 148 27.02 5.06 5.03
CA ARG A 148 26.20 4.92 3.82
C ARG A 148 24.71 5.19 4.08
N PRO A 149 23.96 5.65 3.08
CA PRO A 149 22.51 5.74 3.17
C PRO A 149 21.88 4.40 3.59
N VAL A 150 20.88 4.46 4.46
CA VAL A 150 20.19 3.29 5.01
C VAL A 150 18.79 3.23 4.43
N MET A 151 18.46 2.13 3.77
CA MET A 151 17.12 1.88 3.24
C MET A 151 16.43 0.82 4.09
N VAL A 152 15.30 1.17 4.72
CA VAL A 152 14.54 0.29 5.62
C VAL A 152 13.24 -0.14 4.95
N TRP A 153 13.16 -1.42 4.61
CA TRP A 153 12.03 -2.06 3.96
C TRP A 153 10.97 -2.49 4.97
N ILE A 154 9.74 -2.03 4.75
CA ILE A 154 8.54 -2.50 5.43
C ILE A 154 7.73 -3.35 4.45
N HIS A 155 7.66 -4.66 4.72
CA HIS A 155 7.06 -5.60 3.78
C HIS A 155 5.53 -5.45 3.67
N GLY A 156 5.01 -5.83 2.50
CA GLY A 156 3.58 -5.86 2.19
C GLY A 156 2.85 -7.10 2.72
N GLY A 157 1.70 -7.40 2.09
CA GLY A 157 0.84 -8.54 2.45
C GLY A 157 -0.45 -8.17 3.18
N SER A 158 -1.00 -6.97 2.89
CA SER A 158 -2.28 -6.48 3.42
C SER A 158 -2.42 -6.55 4.95
N LEU A 159 -1.29 -6.43 5.66
CA LEU A 159 -1.20 -6.48 7.13
C LEU A 159 -1.62 -7.82 7.75
N THR A 160 -1.97 -8.83 6.96
CA THR A 160 -2.39 -10.17 7.43
C THR A 160 -1.36 -11.25 7.15
N ARG A 161 -0.44 -11.00 6.20
CA ARG A 161 0.64 -11.88 5.79
C ARG A 161 1.85 -11.07 5.34
N GLY A 162 2.93 -11.75 5.00
CA GLY A 162 4.17 -11.16 4.53
C GLY A 162 5.36 -11.55 5.41
N SER A 163 6.56 -11.39 4.86
CA SER A 163 7.79 -11.73 5.56
C SER A 163 8.99 -11.03 4.93
N THR A 164 9.97 -10.67 5.76
CA THR A 164 11.30 -10.25 5.31
C THR A 164 12.17 -11.38 4.77
N ALA A 165 11.78 -12.65 4.97
CA ALA A 165 12.52 -13.82 4.52
C ALA A 165 12.16 -14.24 3.07
N LEU A 166 11.33 -13.46 2.37
CA LEU A 166 11.07 -13.68 0.95
C LEU A 166 12.34 -13.40 0.14
N GLU A 167 12.69 -14.29 -0.78
CA GLU A 167 13.89 -14.15 -1.63
C GLU A 167 13.84 -12.89 -2.51
N MET A 168 12.64 -12.44 -2.87
CA MET A 168 12.41 -11.15 -3.55
C MET A 168 12.94 -9.95 -2.75
N TYR A 169 13.01 -10.05 -1.42
CA TYR A 169 13.47 -8.97 -0.54
C TYR A 169 14.91 -9.18 -0.06
N ASN A 170 15.67 -10.05 -0.73
CA ASN A 170 17.08 -10.26 -0.43
C ASN A 170 17.88 -8.99 -0.77
N GLY A 171 18.23 -8.22 0.27
CA GLY A 171 18.92 -6.94 0.14
C GLY A 171 20.36 -7.03 -0.34
N ALA A 172 20.93 -8.22 -0.51
CA ALA A 172 22.34 -8.41 -0.87
C ALA A 172 22.70 -7.82 -2.24
N TYR A 173 21.81 -7.95 -3.22
CA TYR A 173 22.04 -7.49 -4.60
C TYR A 173 21.97 -5.97 -4.69
N LEU A 174 20.97 -5.36 -4.05
CA LEU A 174 20.86 -3.90 -3.92
C LEU A 174 22.07 -3.31 -3.18
N ALA A 175 22.46 -3.89 -2.03
CA ALA A 175 23.62 -3.44 -1.27
C ALA A 175 24.94 -3.58 -2.06
N SER A 176 25.11 -4.67 -2.80
CA SER A 176 26.29 -4.88 -3.67
C SER A 176 26.35 -3.86 -4.80
N LYS A 177 25.23 -3.62 -5.50
CA LYS A 177 25.20 -2.74 -6.68
C LYS A 177 25.28 -1.27 -6.32
N MET A 178 24.55 -0.80 -5.30
CA MET A 178 24.24 0.62 -5.10
C MET A 178 24.84 1.28 -3.85
N ASP A 179 25.78 0.63 -3.18
CA ASP A 179 26.48 1.20 -2.02
C ASP A 179 25.59 1.78 -0.90
N VAL A 180 24.55 1.03 -0.57
CA VAL A 180 23.63 1.33 0.52
C VAL A 180 23.64 0.23 1.56
N VAL A 181 23.21 0.55 2.78
CA VAL A 181 22.84 -0.45 3.78
C VAL A 181 21.36 -0.73 3.65
N VAL A 182 21.00 -1.99 3.42
CA VAL A 182 19.60 -2.43 3.30
C VAL A 182 19.19 -3.09 4.60
N VAL A 183 18.06 -2.66 5.16
CA VAL A 183 17.45 -3.24 6.36
C VAL A 183 16.04 -3.72 6.02
N THR A 184 15.66 -4.92 6.44
CA THR A 184 14.27 -5.40 6.34
C THR A 184 13.72 -5.67 7.74
N VAL A 185 12.48 -5.27 8.02
CA VAL A 185 11.87 -5.34 9.35
C VAL A 185 10.62 -6.22 9.34
N GLN A 186 10.59 -7.25 10.19
CA GLN A 186 9.38 -8.00 10.51
C GLN A 186 8.52 -7.20 11.48
N TYR A 187 7.19 -7.30 11.39
CA TYR A 187 6.25 -6.71 12.33
C TYR A 187 5.02 -7.61 12.50
N ARG A 188 4.32 -7.51 13.64
CA ARG A 188 3.12 -8.33 13.88
C ARG A 188 1.99 -8.00 12.90
N LEU A 189 1.25 -9.04 12.53
CA LEU A 189 0.20 -9.01 11.51
C LEU A 189 -1.16 -9.41 12.10
N GLY A 190 -2.23 -9.15 11.35
CA GLY A 190 -3.60 -9.53 11.68
C GLY A 190 -4.02 -9.09 13.09
N PRO A 191 -4.76 -9.92 13.84
CA PRO A 191 -5.16 -9.57 15.21
C PRO A 191 -3.96 -9.42 16.16
N LEU A 192 -2.85 -10.12 15.93
CA LEU A 192 -1.66 -10.00 16.80
C LEU A 192 -1.00 -8.62 16.70
N GLY A 193 -1.11 -7.97 15.55
CA GLY A 193 -0.53 -6.65 15.26
C GLY A 193 -1.50 -5.48 15.35
N PHE A 194 -2.80 -5.71 15.27
CA PHE A 194 -3.77 -4.61 15.08
C PHE A 194 -5.06 -4.75 15.90
N LEU A 195 -5.14 -5.68 16.86
CA LEU A 195 -6.28 -5.78 17.77
C LEU A 195 -6.42 -4.52 18.64
N TYR A 196 -7.64 -3.97 18.68
CA TYR A 196 -8.00 -2.81 19.49
C TYR A 196 -9.15 -3.15 20.44
N LEU A 197 -8.90 -3.07 21.75
CA LEU A 197 -9.93 -3.19 22.80
C LEU A 197 -10.10 -1.89 23.59
N GLY A 198 -9.41 -0.80 23.20
CA GLY A 198 -9.44 0.47 23.92
C GLY A 198 -8.78 0.42 25.31
N THR A 199 -7.91 -0.56 25.56
CA THR A 199 -7.18 -0.74 26.82
C THR A 199 -5.67 -0.73 26.58
N GLU A 200 -4.88 -0.55 27.65
CA GLU A 200 -3.41 -0.68 27.58
C GLU A 200 -2.96 -2.10 27.20
N ASP A 201 -3.82 -3.09 27.41
CA ASP A 201 -3.57 -4.50 27.09
C ASP A 201 -3.72 -4.83 25.62
N ALA A 202 -4.52 -4.05 24.87
CA ALA A 202 -4.68 -4.11 23.42
C ALA A 202 -5.04 -2.71 22.87
N PRO A 203 -4.07 -1.78 22.81
CA PRO A 203 -4.31 -0.39 22.44
C PRO A 203 -4.51 -0.15 20.94
N GLY A 204 -4.35 -1.18 20.11
CA GLY A 204 -4.30 -1.08 18.65
C GLY A 204 -2.94 -0.57 18.15
N ASN A 205 -2.65 -0.78 16.86
CA ASN A 205 -1.41 -0.37 16.19
C ASN A 205 -0.11 -1.01 16.73
N GLN A 206 -0.19 -2.21 17.30
CA GLN A 206 0.98 -2.92 17.83
C GLN A 206 2.03 -3.18 16.74
N GLY A 207 1.62 -3.60 15.54
CA GLY A 207 2.49 -3.83 14.39
C GLY A 207 3.16 -2.55 13.87
N LEU A 208 2.51 -1.39 13.98
CA LEU A 208 3.17 -0.12 13.67
C LEU A 208 4.16 0.30 14.77
N MET A 209 3.85 0.00 16.04
CA MET A 209 4.78 0.25 17.13
C MET A 209 5.99 -0.70 17.09
N ASP A 210 5.83 -1.91 16.55
CA ASP A 210 6.94 -2.81 16.20
C ASP A 210 7.90 -2.13 15.22
N GLN A 211 7.36 -1.52 14.17
CA GLN A 211 8.16 -0.76 13.21
C GLN A 211 8.83 0.47 13.85
N VAL A 212 8.15 1.19 14.76
CA VAL A 212 8.78 2.26 15.55
C VAL A 212 9.97 1.74 16.36
N ALA A 213 9.81 0.60 17.05
CA ALA A 213 10.89 -0.01 17.82
C ALA A 213 12.07 -0.45 16.95
N ALA A 214 11.80 -1.02 15.77
CA ALA A 214 12.84 -1.34 14.79
C ALA A 214 13.57 -0.10 14.30
N LEU A 215 12.86 1.00 14.02
CA LEU A 215 13.48 2.26 13.61
C LEU A 215 14.34 2.90 14.71
N GLN A 216 13.90 2.82 15.96
CA GLN A 216 14.72 3.20 17.11
C GLN A 216 15.99 2.35 17.19
N TRP A 217 15.86 1.03 17.00
CA TRP A 217 17.01 0.13 16.97
C TRP A 217 17.98 0.47 15.84
N VAL A 218 17.48 0.76 14.63
CA VAL A 218 18.29 1.18 13.47
C VAL A 218 19.03 2.48 13.80
N ARG A 219 18.34 3.47 14.38
CA ARG A 219 18.97 4.73 14.80
C ARG A 219 20.07 4.54 15.85
N GLU A 220 19.89 3.59 16.75
CA GLU A 220 20.84 3.28 17.82
C GLU A 220 22.05 2.46 17.34
N ASN A 221 21.92 1.63 16.29
CA ASN A 221 22.91 0.57 15.98
C ASN A 221 23.44 0.54 14.55
N ILE A 222 22.77 1.16 13.57
CA ILE A 222 23.13 0.96 12.14
C ILE A 222 24.53 1.47 11.78
N ALA A 223 25.07 2.37 12.60
CA ALA A 223 26.44 2.86 12.48
C ALA A 223 27.49 1.74 12.58
N TYR A 224 27.24 0.72 13.41
CA TYR A 224 28.10 -0.45 13.54
C TYR A 224 28.10 -1.37 12.31
N PHE A 225 27.12 -1.19 11.42
CA PHE A 225 26.98 -1.92 10.16
C PHE A 225 27.42 -1.09 8.94
N GLY A 226 28.04 0.07 9.18
CA GLY A 226 28.52 1.01 8.16
C GLY A 226 27.43 1.89 7.54
N GLY A 227 26.27 2.01 8.19
CA GLY A 227 25.18 2.89 7.78
C GLY A 227 25.24 4.26 8.46
N ASN A 228 24.57 5.25 7.88
CA ASN A 228 24.39 6.58 8.46
C ASN A 228 23.02 6.67 9.15
N PRO A 229 22.94 6.75 10.48
CA PRO A 229 21.65 6.82 11.18
C PRO A 229 20.86 8.08 10.80
N GLN A 230 21.49 9.16 10.32
CA GLN A 230 20.83 10.40 9.88
C GLN A 230 20.29 10.34 8.44
N GLN A 231 20.69 9.35 7.64
CA GLN A 231 20.21 9.15 6.26
C GLN A 231 19.42 7.84 6.15
N VAL A 232 18.37 7.72 6.97
CA VAL A 232 17.43 6.59 6.91
C VAL A 232 16.27 6.93 5.97
N THR A 233 16.00 6.07 5.02
CA THR A 233 14.88 6.16 4.08
C THR A 233 13.97 4.96 4.26
N LEU A 234 12.69 5.22 4.56
CA LEU A 234 11.66 4.18 4.62
C LEU A 234 11.16 3.85 3.22
N PHE A 235 10.92 2.58 2.94
CA PHE A 235 10.25 2.18 1.70
C PHE A 235 9.44 0.90 1.91
N GLY A 236 8.35 0.76 1.16
CA GLY A 236 7.42 -0.35 1.34
C GLY A 236 6.37 -0.41 0.24
N HIS A 237 5.68 -1.53 0.17
CA HIS A 237 4.68 -1.85 -0.84
C HIS A 237 3.41 -2.49 -0.21
N ALA A 238 2.23 -2.38 -0.84
CA ALA A 238 0.93 -2.84 -0.36
C ALA A 238 0.63 -2.52 1.13
N GLY A 239 0.51 -3.52 2.02
CA GLY A 239 0.33 -3.27 3.46
C GLY A 239 1.48 -2.46 4.08
N GLY A 240 2.70 -2.65 3.57
CA GLY A 240 3.89 -1.94 4.03
C GLY A 240 3.89 -0.47 3.63
N VAL A 241 3.40 -0.11 2.44
CA VAL A 241 3.30 1.31 2.04
C VAL A 241 2.29 2.07 2.90
N VAL A 242 1.20 1.42 3.34
CA VAL A 242 0.30 2.04 4.33
C VAL A 242 1.05 2.36 5.61
N CYS A 243 1.89 1.46 6.08
CA CYS A 243 2.68 1.71 7.28
C CYS A 243 3.69 2.87 7.09
N VAL A 244 4.42 2.88 5.97
CA VAL A 244 5.34 3.98 5.62
C VAL A 244 4.59 5.32 5.54
N ALA A 245 3.42 5.33 4.91
CA ALA A 245 2.57 6.50 4.79
C ALA A 245 2.08 7.01 6.16
N LEU A 246 1.69 6.11 7.07
CA LEU A 246 1.27 6.48 8.42
C LEU A 246 2.43 6.99 9.27
N HIS A 247 3.65 6.48 9.07
CA HIS A 247 4.84 7.03 9.73
C HIS A 247 5.09 8.50 9.37
N LEU A 248 4.77 8.94 8.13
CA LEU A 248 4.86 10.35 7.71
C LEU A 248 3.90 11.27 8.47
N LEU A 249 2.81 10.72 8.98
CA LEU A 249 1.79 11.46 9.72
C LEU A 249 1.94 11.32 11.23
N SER A 250 2.78 10.39 11.68
CA SER A 250 2.91 10.01 13.08
C SER A 250 3.92 10.88 13.82
N PRO A 251 3.54 11.48 14.97
CA PRO A 251 4.47 12.27 15.76
C PRO A 251 5.56 11.43 16.44
N VAL A 252 5.31 10.15 16.72
CA VAL A 252 6.27 9.28 17.42
C VAL A 252 7.39 8.75 16.53
N SER A 253 7.20 8.72 15.21
CA SER A 253 8.19 8.22 14.26
C SER A 253 8.85 9.29 13.39
N SER A 254 8.31 10.51 13.35
CA SER A 254 8.71 11.56 12.40
C SER A 254 10.20 11.94 12.47
N SER A 255 10.86 11.75 13.61
CA SER A 255 12.30 12.05 13.80
C SER A 255 13.23 10.86 13.54
N LEU A 256 12.71 9.67 13.25
CA LEU A 256 13.50 8.43 13.15
C LEU A 256 14.05 8.18 11.74
N TYR A 257 13.58 8.92 10.74
CA TYR A 257 13.98 8.77 9.36
C TYR A 257 13.92 10.11 8.63
N GLN A 258 14.61 10.19 7.49
CA GLN A 258 14.79 11.42 6.73
C GLN A 258 13.83 11.51 5.54
N GLN A 259 13.51 10.38 4.90
CA GLN A 259 12.75 10.33 3.65
C GLN A 259 11.90 9.06 3.55
N ALA A 260 10.93 9.05 2.63
CA ALA A 260 10.06 7.90 2.41
C ALA A 260 9.81 7.63 0.92
N ILE A 261 9.69 6.36 0.55
CA ILE A 261 9.29 5.89 -0.77
C ILE A 261 8.00 5.06 -0.61
N LEU A 262 6.94 5.45 -1.31
CA LEU A 262 5.62 4.84 -1.21
C LEU A 262 5.27 4.13 -2.52
N GLN A 263 5.30 2.80 -2.52
CA GLN A 263 5.01 2.01 -3.70
C GLN A 263 3.57 1.50 -3.66
N SER A 264 2.70 2.02 -4.53
CA SER A 264 1.32 1.57 -4.72
C SER A 264 0.44 1.69 -3.46
N GLY A 265 0.46 2.86 -2.80
CA GLY A 265 -0.46 3.12 -1.69
C GLY A 265 -0.28 4.46 -0.98
N SER A 266 -1.28 4.80 -0.16
CA SER A 266 -1.48 6.13 0.42
C SER A 266 -2.24 6.01 1.75
N PRO A 267 -2.05 6.94 2.71
CA PRO A 267 -2.81 6.91 3.96
C PRO A 267 -4.27 7.38 3.77
N LEU A 268 -4.62 7.88 2.57
CA LEU A 268 -5.97 8.33 2.22
C LEU A 268 -6.85 7.22 1.65
N ALA A 269 -6.31 6.03 1.38
CA ALA A 269 -7.10 4.90 0.92
C ALA A 269 -8.04 4.41 2.04
N TRP A 270 -9.29 4.08 1.70
CA TRP A 270 -10.30 3.65 2.69
C TRP A 270 -9.89 2.36 3.43
N TRP A 271 -9.12 1.51 2.77
CA TRP A 271 -8.60 0.26 3.33
C TRP A 271 -7.38 0.45 4.23
N ALA A 272 -6.79 1.65 4.32
CA ALA A 272 -5.56 1.90 5.06
C ALA A 272 -5.75 1.98 6.59
N ILE A 273 -6.89 2.50 7.05
CA ILE A 273 -7.16 2.78 8.47
C ILE A 273 -8.63 2.57 8.84
N GLU A 274 -8.93 2.48 10.14
CA GLU A 274 -10.30 2.43 10.67
C GLU A 274 -10.51 3.23 11.95
N SER A 275 -11.80 3.40 12.29
CA SER A 275 -12.23 4.05 13.52
C SER A 275 -12.10 3.13 14.74
N LYS A 276 -11.93 3.73 15.93
CA LYS A 276 -11.96 3.00 17.21
C LYS A 276 -13.20 2.11 17.37
N ARG A 277 -14.35 2.61 16.91
CA ARG A 277 -15.64 1.90 16.99
C ARG A 277 -15.62 0.62 16.16
N THR A 278 -15.29 0.74 14.87
CA THR A 278 -15.22 -0.41 13.96
C THR A 278 -14.21 -1.44 14.43
N ALA A 279 -13.07 -0.98 14.94
CA ALA A 279 -12.03 -1.87 15.45
C ALA A 279 -12.47 -2.64 16.69
N SER A 280 -13.24 -2.00 17.58
CA SER A 280 -13.82 -2.64 18.77
C SER A 280 -14.88 -3.68 18.38
N GLU A 281 -15.78 -3.34 17.46
CA GLU A 281 -16.82 -4.26 16.96
C GLU A 281 -16.19 -5.53 16.35
N LYS A 282 -15.09 -5.39 15.60
CA LYS A 282 -14.32 -6.53 15.06
C LYS A 282 -13.63 -7.34 16.15
N ALA A 283 -13.06 -6.67 17.16
CA ALA A 283 -12.41 -7.33 18.29
C ALA A 283 -13.42 -8.16 19.11
N GLU A 284 -14.64 -7.66 19.31
CA GLU A 284 -15.75 -8.38 19.94
C GLU A 284 -16.15 -9.63 19.14
N MET A 285 -16.27 -9.52 17.81
CA MET A 285 -16.56 -10.69 16.96
C MET A 285 -15.44 -11.74 17.04
N LEU A 286 -14.18 -11.32 17.04
CA LEU A 286 -13.05 -12.23 17.22
C LEU A 286 -13.08 -12.91 18.60
N ALA A 287 -13.41 -12.17 19.66
CA ALA A 287 -13.55 -12.70 21.00
C ALA A 287 -14.65 -13.76 21.08
N MET A 288 -15.83 -13.47 20.52
CA MET A 288 -16.94 -14.43 20.42
C MET A 288 -16.53 -15.71 19.68
N LEU A 289 -15.90 -15.58 18.50
CA LEU A 289 -15.43 -16.73 17.71
C LEU A 289 -14.33 -17.53 18.43
N SER A 290 -13.63 -16.92 19.37
CA SER A 290 -12.56 -17.55 20.15
C SER A 290 -13.05 -18.06 21.51
N GLY A 291 -14.35 -17.99 21.81
CA GLY A 291 -14.93 -18.40 23.10
C GLY A 291 -14.55 -17.51 24.28
N CYS A 292 -14.17 -16.26 24.01
CA CYS A 292 -13.70 -15.27 24.99
C CYS A 292 -14.78 -14.24 25.34
N GLU A 293 -16.01 -14.67 25.59
CA GLU A 293 -17.09 -13.80 26.06
C GLU A 293 -16.90 -13.48 27.55
N SER A 294 -17.10 -12.22 27.96
CA SER A 294 -16.98 -11.80 29.37
C SER A 294 -18.03 -10.75 29.71
N GLU A 295 -18.57 -10.84 30.93
CA GLU A 295 -19.45 -9.81 31.52
C GLU A 295 -18.69 -8.51 31.85
N ASN A 296 -17.35 -8.58 32.00
CA ASN A 296 -16.47 -7.42 32.19
C ASN A 296 -15.59 -7.21 30.94
N PRO A 297 -15.82 -6.18 30.10
CA PRO A 297 -15.78 -6.46 28.66
C PRO A 297 -14.40 -6.40 27.99
N ALA A 298 -13.40 -5.72 28.56
CA ALA A 298 -12.16 -5.44 27.79
C ALA A 298 -10.89 -6.09 28.36
N VAL A 299 -10.67 -6.02 29.68
CA VAL A 299 -9.46 -6.59 30.32
C VAL A 299 -9.53 -8.12 30.36
N ASP A 300 -10.70 -8.66 30.72
CA ASP A 300 -10.91 -10.11 30.78
C ASP A 300 -10.88 -10.74 29.38
N VAL A 301 -11.35 -10.02 28.35
CA VAL A 301 -11.28 -10.44 26.95
C VAL A 301 -9.83 -10.48 26.46
N ALA A 302 -9.03 -9.45 26.72
CA ALA A 302 -7.61 -9.46 26.35
C ALA A 302 -6.87 -10.64 26.99
N LYS A 303 -7.13 -10.90 28.28
CA LYS A 303 -6.53 -12.04 29.00
C LYS A 303 -6.95 -13.38 28.42
N CYS A 304 -8.23 -13.56 28.08
CA CYS A 304 -8.71 -14.77 27.43
C CYS A 304 -8.07 -14.97 26.05
N LEU A 305 -8.06 -13.93 25.20
CA LEU A 305 -7.46 -13.99 23.86
C LEU A 305 -5.95 -14.31 23.89
N ARG A 306 -5.24 -13.95 24.96
CA ARG A 306 -3.83 -14.35 25.16
C ARG A 306 -3.65 -15.85 25.43
N SER A 307 -4.68 -16.54 25.92
CA SER A 307 -4.65 -17.99 26.14
C SER A 307 -4.95 -18.81 24.89
N ILE A 308 -5.55 -18.18 23.87
CA ILE A 308 -5.88 -18.84 22.60
C ILE A 308 -4.61 -19.03 21.77
N ASP A 309 -4.53 -20.13 21.03
CA ASP A 309 -3.41 -20.33 20.10
C ASP A 309 -3.38 -19.26 19.00
N ALA A 310 -2.18 -18.83 18.61
CA ALA A 310 -2.01 -17.74 17.65
C ALA A 310 -2.54 -18.10 16.24
N GLU A 311 -2.39 -19.35 15.80
CA GLU A 311 -2.95 -19.82 14.53
C GLU A 311 -4.48 -19.87 14.59
N THR A 312 -5.04 -20.21 15.74
CA THR A 312 -6.50 -20.18 15.94
C THR A 312 -7.06 -18.76 15.83
N LEU A 313 -6.38 -17.76 16.42
CA LEU A 313 -6.77 -16.35 16.25
C LEU A 313 -6.68 -15.90 14.80
N GLU A 314 -5.64 -16.35 14.09
CA GLU A 314 -5.47 -16.07 12.67
C GLU A 314 -6.63 -16.66 11.85
N LEU A 315 -7.01 -17.91 12.09
CA LEU A 315 -8.14 -18.57 11.42
C LEU A 315 -9.47 -17.87 11.76
N ASN A 316 -9.68 -17.52 13.02
CA ASN A 316 -10.88 -16.82 13.48
C ASN A 316 -11.04 -15.44 12.85
N GLN A 317 -9.94 -14.76 12.49
CA GLN A 317 -10.01 -13.52 11.72
C GLN A 317 -10.71 -13.73 10.36
N TRP A 318 -10.47 -14.87 9.71
CA TRP A 318 -11.06 -15.20 8.41
C TRP A 318 -12.50 -15.70 8.56
N HIS A 319 -12.82 -16.41 9.65
CA HIS A 319 -14.21 -16.73 9.99
C HIS A 319 -15.03 -15.46 10.23
N MET A 320 -14.51 -14.50 11.00
CA MET A 320 -15.12 -13.18 11.19
C MET A 320 -15.36 -12.49 9.84
N GLN A 321 -14.36 -12.49 8.97
CA GLN A 321 -14.46 -11.85 7.67
C GLN A 321 -15.49 -12.52 6.74
N ASN A 322 -15.63 -13.85 6.81
CA ASN A 322 -16.68 -14.57 6.10
C ASN A 322 -18.08 -14.21 6.61
N LEU A 323 -18.26 -14.05 7.93
CA LEU A 323 -19.54 -13.62 8.52
C LEU A 323 -19.91 -12.21 8.07
N ARG A 324 -18.93 -11.28 8.04
CA ARG A 324 -19.12 -9.90 7.56
C ARG A 324 -19.51 -9.81 6.08
N ASN A 325 -19.18 -10.84 5.29
CA ASN A 325 -19.52 -10.92 3.86
C ASN A 325 -20.63 -11.94 3.54
N GLY A 326 -21.25 -12.53 4.55
CA GLY A 326 -22.30 -13.53 4.40
C GLY A 326 -23.66 -12.95 4.01
N ASP A 327 -24.63 -13.83 3.77
CA ASP A 327 -25.98 -13.47 3.29
C ASP A 327 -26.71 -12.45 4.19
N ASN A 328 -26.43 -12.46 5.51
CA ASN A 328 -27.04 -11.56 6.49
C ASN A 328 -26.27 -10.25 6.71
N SER A 329 -25.20 -9.99 5.97
CA SER A 329 -24.41 -8.77 6.11
C SER A 329 -25.18 -7.53 5.63
N THR A 330 -24.85 -6.35 6.17
CA THR A 330 -25.42 -5.07 5.71
C THR A 330 -25.23 -4.88 4.21
N ARG A 331 -24.04 -5.22 3.69
CA ARG A 331 -23.75 -5.23 2.25
C ARG A 331 -24.70 -6.12 1.46
N MET A 332 -24.85 -7.39 1.86
CA MET A 332 -25.71 -8.33 1.14
C MET A 332 -27.19 -7.94 1.24
N LEU A 333 -27.63 -7.39 2.38
CA LEU A 333 -28.97 -6.85 2.53
C LEU A 333 -29.20 -5.66 1.58
N GLN A 334 -28.26 -4.72 1.50
CA GLN A 334 -28.32 -3.63 0.53
C GLN A 334 -28.37 -4.20 -0.89
N LEU A 335 -27.44 -5.07 -1.28
CA LEU A 335 -27.44 -5.68 -2.60
C LEU A 335 -28.76 -6.39 -2.90
N SER A 336 -29.33 -7.15 -1.97
CA SER A 336 -30.61 -7.87 -2.16
C SER A 336 -31.81 -6.96 -2.42
N HIS A 337 -31.77 -5.72 -1.92
CA HIS A 337 -32.83 -4.73 -2.12
C HIS A 337 -32.88 -4.25 -3.58
N TRP A 338 -31.72 -4.11 -4.23
CA TRP A 338 -31.61 -3.60 -5.60
C TRP A 338 -31.41 -4.71 -6.63
N TYR A 339 -30.85 -5.85 -6.22
CA TYR A 339 -30.49 -6.98 -7.06
C TYR A 339 -31.24 -8.24 -6.62
N ARG A 340 -32.20 -8.70 -7.44
CA ARG A 340 -32.94 -9.95 -7.21
C ARG A 340 -32.18 -11.22 -7.63
N SER A 341 -30.88 -11.11 -7.93
CA SER A 341 -30.10 -12.19 -8.51
C SER A 341 -29.65 -13.20 -7.46
N ASN A 342 -30.20 -14.42 -7.49
CA ASN A 342 -29.75 -15.55 -6.65
C ASN A 342 -28.38 -16.15 -7.05
N ARG A 343 -27.69 -15.56 -8.04
CA ARG A 343 -26.51 -16.15 -8.70
C ARG A 343 -25.17 -15.69 -8.11
N LEU A 344 -25.15 -14.51 -7.47
CA LEU A 344 -23.99 -13.97 -6.76
C LEU A 344 -24.32 -14.00 -5.26
N ARG A 345 -23.61 -14.85 -4.50
CA ARG A 345 -23.87 -15.12 -3.07
C ARG A 345 -22.70 -14.75 -2.15
N SER A 346 -21.68 -14.12 -2.71
CA SER A 346 -20.55 -13.61 -1.94
C SER A 346 -20.22 -12.23 -2.47
N ALA A 347 -20.39 -11.21 -1.63
CA ALA A 347 -19.68 -9.96 -1.80
C ALA A 347 -18.18 -10.27 -1.69
N GLY A 348 -17.43 -10.07 -2.76
CA GLY A 348 -16.05 -10.55 -2.82
C GLY A 348 -15.07 -9.72 -2.00
N TYR A 349 -13.93 -10.32 -1.74
CA TYR A 349 -12.78 -9.79 -0.98
C TYR A 349 -11.98 -8.75 -1.78
N TYR A 350 -12.55 -7.57 -2.07
CA TYR A 350 -11.79 -6.51 -2.73
C TYR A 350 -11.32 -5.47 -1.71
N TYR A 351 -10.01 -5.48 -1.44
CA TYR A 351 -9.31 -4.58 -0.51
C TYR A 351 -9.82 -4.49 0.95
N ASP A 352 -10.70 -5.38 1.44
CA ASP A 352 -11.08 -5.38 2.87
C ASP A 352 -10.07 -6.12 3.75
N ILE A 353 -9.34 -5.38 4.59
CA ILE A 353 -8.39 -5.89 5.57
C ILE A 353 -9.12 -6.13 6.90
N PRO A 354 -9.11 -7.37 7.45
CA PRO A 354 -9.81 -7.70 8.70
C PRO A 354 -9.39 -6.83 9.87
N PHE A 355 -8.09 -6.75 10.17
CA PHE A 355 -7.53 -5.90 11.22
C PHE A 355 -6.50 -4.96 10.61
N LYS A 356 -6.77 -3.65 10.63
CA LYS A 356 -5.93 -2.60 10.07
C LYS A 356 -5.72 -1.46 11.09
N PRO A 357 -4.80 -0.51 10.84
CA PRO A 357 -4.47 0.54 11.81
C PRO A 357 -5.68 1.36 12.26
N VAL A 358 -5.68 1.71 13.54
CA VAL A 358 -6.79 2.42 14.20
C VAL A 358 -6.37 3.85 14.50
N VAL A 359 -7.27 4.82 14.27
CA VAL A 359 -7.03 6.24 14.63
C VAL A 359 -6.99 6.40 16.15
N THR A 360 -5.80 6.21 16.72
CA THR A 360 -5.49 6.16 18.15
C THR A 360 -4.12 6.77 18.42
N GLU A 361 -4.02 7.51 19.52
CA GLU A 361 -2.74 7.96 20.06
C GLU A 361 -1.91 6.78 20.60
N PRO A 362 -0.57 6.88 20.60
CA PRO A 362 0.22 8.07 20.24
C PRO A 362 0.56 8.14 18.74
N LEU A 363 0.30 7.10 17.97
CA LEU A 363 0.77 6.98 16.59
C LEU A 363 -0.06 7.80 15.60
N LEU A 364 -1.39 7.71 15.69
CA LEU A 364 -2.30 8.36 14.76
C LEU A 364 -3.37 9.12 15.55
N PRO A 365 -3.07 10.33 16.07
CA PRO A 365 -3.98 11.08 16.93
C PRO A 365 -5.29 11.50 16.25
N ARG A 366 -5.26 11.64 14.92
CA ARG A 366 -6.36 12.12 14.08
C ARG A 366 -6.37 11.42 12.74
N TRP A 367 -7.46 11.55 12.00
CA TRP A 367 -7.53 10.99 10.65
C TRP A 367 -6.49 11.66 9.73
N PRO A 368 -5.91 10.93 8.77
CA PRO A 368 -4.93 11.46 7.81
C PRO A 368 -5.38 12.75 7.11
N TYR A 369 -6.64 12.83 6.67
CA TYR A 369 -7.17 14.04 6.05
C TYR A 369 -7.22 15.24 7.02
N GLU A 370 -7.49 15.01 8.31
CA GLU A 370 -7.45 16.05 9.34
C GLU A 370 -6.01 16.50 9.62
N VAL A 371 -5.07 15.55 9.66
CA VAL A 371 -3.63 15.84 9.85
C VAL A 371 -3.13 16.69 8.68
N LEU A 372 -3.38 16.27 7.44
CA LEU A 372 -2.99 16.97 6.22
C LEU A 372 -3.70 18.33 6.09
N GLY A 373 -5.01 18.38 6.35
CA GLY A 373 -5.83 19.59 6.25
C GLY A 373 -5.59 20.62 7.37
N SER A 374 -4.98 20.22 8.49
CA SER A 374 -4.70 21.13 9.61
C SER A 374 -3.71 22.24 9.27
N GLY A 375 -2.86 22.04 8.25
CA GLY A 375 -1.72 22.91 7.94
C GLY A 375 -0.63 22.95 9.02
N LYS A 376 -0.77 22.15 10.09
CA LYS A 376 0.15 22.10 11.23
C LYS A 376 1.20 21.00 11.10
N LEU A 377 1.06 20.10 10.12
CA LEU A 377 2.06 19.07 9.87
C LEU A 377 3.30 19.71 9.23
N HIS A 378 4.44 19.61 9.91
CA HIS A 378 5.73 19.94 9.32
C HIS A 378 6.09 18.84 8.31
N MET A 379 5.73 19.04 7.04
CA MET A 379 6.09 18.14 5.92
C MET A 379 7.58 18.29 5.59
N GLN A 380 8.42 17.81 6.51
CA GLN A 380 9.89 17.93 6.46
C GLN A 380 10.55 16.79 5.67
N HIS A 381 9.84 15.67 5.49
CA HIS A 381 10.35 14.52 4.76
C HIS A 381 10.23 14.76 3.26
N ARG A 382 11.18 14.21 2.51
CA ARG A 382 11.08 14.12 1.05
C ARG A 382 10.39 12.81 0.72
N ILE A 383 9.54 12.82 -0.30
CA ILE A 383 8.81 11.62 -0.72
C ILE A 383 8.98 11.31 -2.20
N MET A 384 9.11 10.03 -2.48
CA MET A 384 8.90 9.44 -3.81
C MET A 384 7.70 8.52 -3.71
N LEU A 385 6.78 8.57 -4.65
CA LEU A 385 5.62 7.70 -4.67
C LEU A 385 5.23 7.32 -6.09
N GLY A 386 4.52 6.21 -6.26
CA GLY A 386 4.11 5.77 -7.58
C GLY A 386 3.16 4.61 -7.55
N VAL A 387 2.77 4.19 -8.75
CA VAL A 387 1.77 3.16 -9.00
C VAL A 387 2.21 2.25 -10.14
N ASN A 388 1.61 1.08 -10.23
CA ASN A 388 1.74 0.17 -11.35
C ASN A 388 0.59 0.41 -12.34
N LYS A 389 0.70 -0.14 -13.55
CA LYS A 389 -0.35 -0.03 -14.58
C LYS A 389 -1.66 -0.67 -14.14
N ASP A 390 -1.60 -1.90 -13.61
CA ASP A 390 -2.74 -2.77 -13.36
C ASP A 390 -2.90 -3.10 -11.87
N GLU A 391 -3.02 -2.05 -11.06
CA GLU A 391 -3.16 -2.10 -9.58
C GLU A 391 -4.36 -2.93 -9.10
N GLY A 392 -5.44 -2.97 -9.88
CA GLY A 392 -6.66 -3.65 -9.49
C GLY A 392 -6.65 -5.15 -9.75
N MET A 393 -5.77 -5.63 -10.63
CA MET A 393 -5.87 -6.95 -11.24
C MET A 393 -5.58 -8.08 -10.25
N PHE A 394 -4.54 -7.94 -9.42
CA PHE A 394 -4.22 -8.97 -8.40
C PHE A 394 -5.40 -9.19 -7.45
N HIS A 395 -5.99 -8.11 -6.95
CA HIS A 395 -7.15 -8.18 -6.07
C HIS A 395 -8.40 -8.69 -6.78
N LEU A 396 -8.56 -8.40 -8.08
CA LEU A 396 -9.67 -8.90 -8.89
C LEU A 396 -9.59 -10.43 -9.05
N ILE A 397 -8.41 -10.96 -9.37
CA ILE A 397 -8.14 -12.40 -9.46
C ILE A 397 -8.45 -13.09 -8.13
N GLN A 398 -8.03 -12.48 -7.01
CA GLN A 398 -8.28 -13.01 -5.66
C GLN A 398 -9.77 -12.94 -5.26
N ALA A 399 -10.47 -11.85 -5.59
CA ALA A 399 -11.90 -11.72 -5.33
C ALA A 399 -12.72 -12.70 -6.17
N LEU A 400 -12.25 -13.00 -7.39
CA LEU A 400 -12.82 -13.95 -8.33
C LEU A 400 -12.11 -15.31 -8.28
N ARG A 401 -11.48 -15.67 -7.15
CA ARG A 401 -10.64 -16.86 -6.99
C ARG A 401 -11.29 -18.16 -7.45
N ARG A 402 -12.61 -18.28 -7.30
CA ARG A 402 -13.39 -19.44 -7.77
C ARG A 402 -13.30 -19.66 -9.29
N TYR A 403 -13.01 -18.63 -10.07
CA TYR A 403 -12.85 -18.75 -11.53
C TYR A 403 -11.38 -18.96 -11.91
N PHE A 404 -10.47 -18.22 -11.27
CA PHE A 404 -9.07 -18.14 -11.71
C PHE A 404 -8.13 -19.14 -11.01
N MET A 405 -8.42 -19.62 -9.80
CA MET A 405 -7.48 -20.44 -9.04
C MET A 405 -7.98 -21.86 -8.73
N MET A 406 -9.02 -22.32 -9.42
CA MET A 406 -9.55 -23.70 -9.29
C MET A 406 -8.73 -24.73 -10.06
N HIS A 407 -8.16 -24.32 -11.20
CA HIS A 407 -7.34 -25.15 -12.07
C HIS A 407 -6.00 -24.44 -12.17
N HIS A 408 -4.91 -25.10 -11.78
CA HIS A 408 -3.57 -24.52 -11.66
C HIS A 408 -2.95 -24.00 -12.98
N GLU A 409 -3.75 -23.90 -14.05
CA GLU A 409 -3.42 -23.38 -15.37
C GLU A 409 -4.09 -22.02 -15.54
N LEU A 410 -3.28 -20.96 -15.51
CA LEU A 410 -3.74 -19.58 -15.72
C LEU A 410 -3.60 -19.15 -17.20
N SER A 411 -3.03 -19.98 -18.07
CA SER A 411 -2.55 -19.61 -19.41
C SER A 411 -3.60 -18.97 -20.33
N GLU A 412 -4.87 -19.31 -20.15
CA GLU A 412 -6.00 -18.68 -20.86
C GLU A 412 -6.99 -18.10 -19.86
N LEU A 413 -7.81 -17.13 -20.30
CA LEU A 413 -8.94 -16.68 -19.51
C LEU A 413 -9.83 -17.91 -19.20
N PRO A 414 -10.21 -18.17 -17.94
CA PRO A 414 -10.97 -19.37 -17.64
C PRO A 414 -12.29 -19.37 -18.42
N LYS A 415 -12.53 -20.40 -19.26
CA LYS A 415 -13.80 -20.57 -20.00
C LYS A 415 -15.04 -20.48 -19.09
N ALA A 416 -14.90 -20.89 -17.83
CA ALA A 416 -15.95 -20.76 -16.82
C ALA A 416 -16.33 -19.29 -16.51
N PHE A 417 -15.35 -18.39 -16.54
CA PHE A 417 -15.57 -16.95 -16.40
C PHE A 417 -16.23 -16.36 -17.65
N GLU A 418 -15.74 -16.71 -18.85
CA GLU A 418 -16.33 -16.30 -20.13
C GLU A 418 -17.81 -16.73 -20.24
N ASN A 419 -18.10 -18.00 -19.95
CA ASN A 419 -19.46 -18.55 -19.97
C ASN A 419 -20.38 -17.87 -18.94
N ARG A 420 -19.84 -17.44 -17.79
CA ARG A 420 -20.62 -16.75 -16.76
C ARG A 420 -20.89 -15.29 -17.13
N LEU A 421 -19.96 -14.62 -17.80
CA LEU A 421 -20.14 -13.25 -18.28
C LEU A 421 -21.26 -13.16 -19.32
N GLY A 422 -21.49 -14.18 -20.15
CA GLY A 422 -22.66 -14.21 -21.03
C GLY A 422 -24.01 -14.11 -20.30
N ASN A 423 -24.03 -14.39 -19.00
CA ASN A 423 -25.24 -14.46 -18.17
C ASN A 423 -25.26 -13.48 -16.97
N THR A 424 -24.23 -12.65 -16.81
CA THR A 424 -24.06 -11.72 -15.68
C THR A 424 -23.76 -10.33 -16.22
N ASP A 425 -24.50 -9.32 -15.77
CA ASP A 425 -24.24 -7.95 -16.21
C ASP A 425 -22.96 -7.43 -15.54
N PRO A 426 -22.03 -6.76 -16.25
CA PRO A 426 -20.83 -6.20 -15.65
C PRO A 426 -21.10 -5.21 -14.51
N VAL A 427 -22.24 -4.52 -14.51
CA VAL A 427 -22.64 -3.66 -13.37
C VAL A 427 -22.85 -4.48 -12.08
N ASP A 428 -23.29 -5.73 -12.18
CA ASP A 428 -23.43 -6.62 -11.04
C ASP A 428 -22.05 -7.01 -10.50
N LEU A 429 -21.07 -7.24 -11.38
CA LEU A 429 -19.70 -7.54 -10.95
C LEU A 429 -19.06 -6.34 -10.25
N LEU A 430 -19.26 -5.14 -10.80
CA LEU A 430 -18.84 -3.89 -10.18
C LEU A 430 -19.44 -3.75 -8.77
N ALA A 431 -20.75 -3.92 -8.63
CA ALA A 431 -21.47 -3.78 -7.38
C ALA A 431 -21.06 -4.82 -6.32
N PHE A 432 -20.96 -6.09 -6.70
CA PHE A 432 -20.67 -7.17 -5.75
C PHE A 432 -19.20 -7.20 -5.32
N TYR A 433 -18.29 -6.93 -6.25
CA TYR A 433 -16.86 -7.16 -6.01
C TYR A 433 -16.09 -5.89 -5.72
N ILE A 434 -16.33 -4.76 -6.39
CA ILE A 434 -15.37 -3.64 -6.36
C ILE A 434 -15.86 -2.44 -5.55
N MET A 435 -17.14 -2.10 -5.70
CA MET A 435 -17.70 -0.88 -5.11
C MET A 435 -17.93 -1.03 -3.61
N ASP A 436 -17.51 -0.02 -2.85
CA ASP A 436 -17.76 0.06 -1.40
C ASP A 436 -19.26 0.20 -1.08
N GLU A 437 -19.67 -0.22 0.12
CA GLU A 437 -21.06 -0.14 0.60
C GLU A 437 -21.66 1.26 0.47
N ASN A 438 -20.86 2.31 0.64
CA ASN A 438 -21.33 3.68 0.53
C ASN A 438 -21.73 4.09 -0.89
N PHE A 439 -21.31 3.35 -1.92
CA PHE A 439 -21.50 3.69 -3.32
C PHE A 439 -22.32 2.65 -4.10
N LEU A 440 -23.06 1.76 -3.40
CA LEU A 440 -23.89 0.71 -4.02
C LEU A 440 -25.22 1.20 -4.60
N HIS A 441 -25.56 2.49 -4.48
CA HIS A 441 -26.79 3.03 -5.07
C HIS A 441 -26.72 2.94 -6.62
N PRO A 442 -27.77 2.48 -7.33
CA PRO A 442 -27.71 2.26 -8.78
C PRO A 442 -27.31 3.48 -9.60
N THR A 443 -27.72 4.68 -9.20
CA THR A 443 -27.28 5.93 -9.85
C THR A 443 -25.76 6.13 -9.77
N LEU A 444 -25.13 5.76 -8.65
CA LEU A 444 -23.68 5.87 -8.46
C LEU A 444 -22.95 4.80 -9.29
N LEU A 445 -23.51 3.59 -9.35
CA LEU A 445 -23.02 2.52 -10.22
C LEU A 445 -23.16 2.89 -11.70
N GLN A 446 -24.28 3.47 -12.11
CA GLN A 446 -24.50 3.96 -13.47
C GLN A 446 -23.55 5.10 -13.84
N ALA A 447 -23.25 6.00 -12.91
CA ALA A 447 -22.22 7.02 -13.11
C ALA A 447 -20.83 6.39 -13.32
N THR A 448 -20.52 5.34 -12.56
CA THR A 448 -19.24 4.63 -12.66
C THR A 448 -19.11 3.87 -13.98
N ILE A 449 -20.14 3.12 -14.41
CA ILE A 449 -20.10 2.43 -15.72
C ILE A 449 -20.02 3.43 -16.87
N PHE A 450 -20.62 4.62 -16.73
CA PHE A 450 -20.57 5.66 -17.75
C PHE A 450 -19.16 6.26 -17.86
N GLU A 451 -18.56 6.62 -16.72
CA GLU A 451 -17.20 7.20 -16.64
C GLU A 451 -16.17 6.24 -17.26
N TYR A 452 -16.24 4.96 -16.90
CA TYR A 452 -15.31 3.92 -17.36
C TYR A 452 -15.74 3.21 -18.63
N GLN A 453 -16.84 3.66 -19.26
CA GLN A 453 -17.42 3.06 -20.48
C GLN A 453 -17.61 1.54 -20.37
N ILE A 454 -17.98 1.05 -19.18
CA ILE A 454 -18.14 -0.37 -18.91
C ILE A 454 -19.40 -0.86 -19.64
N PRO A 455 -19.28 -1.86 -20.53
CA PRO A 455 -20.45 -2.45 -21.17
C PRO A 455 -21.47 -2.94 -20.16
N SER A 456 -22.72 -2.52 -20.30
CA SER A 456 -23.80 -2.94 -19.42
C SER A 456 -25.16 -2.76 -20.10
N ARG A 457 -26.14 -3.58 -19.72
CA ARG A 457 -27.53 -3.42 -20.18
C ARG A 457 -28.12 -2.10 -19.73
N ALA A 458 -27.62 -1.53 -18.61
CA ALA A 458 -28.05 -0.24 -18.10
C ALA A 458 -27.79 0.92 -19.07
N ILE A 459 -26.82 0.78 -19.98
CA ILE A 459 -26.49 1.76 -21.03
C ILE A 459 -26.83 1.25 -22.45
N GLY A 460 -27.66 0.20 -22.56
CA GLY A 460 -28.13 -0.34 -23.83
C GLY A 460 -27.15 -1.29 -24.54
N GLN A 461 -26.04 -1.68 -23.91
CA GLN A 461 -25.12 -2.66 -24.47
C GLN A 461 -25.49 -4.08 -24.03
N LEU A 462 -25.51 -5.02 -24.98
CA LEU A 462 -25.98 -6.40 -24.76
C LEU A 462 -24.88 -7.46 -24.93
N ILE A 463 -23.72 -7.07 -25.46
CA ILE A 463 -22.60 -7.96 -25.80
C ILE A 463 -21.33 -7.33 -25.23
N TRP A 464 -20.49 -8.15 -24.59
CA TRP A 464 -19.24 -7.72 -23.98
C TRP A 464 -18.20 -8.85 -23.98
N GLY A 465 -16.93 -8.48 -24.13
CA GLY A 465 -15.81 -9.41 -24.08
C GLY A 465 -15.27 -9.62 -22.67
N ALA A 466 -14.82 -10.83 -22.33
CA ALA A 466 -14.34 -11.11 -20.99
C ALA A 466 -13.06 -10.35 -20.60
N LYS A 467 -12.12 -10.20 -21.55
CA LYS A 467 -10.90 -9.40 -21.37
C LYS A 467 -11.23 -7.91 -21.17
N GLU A 468 -12.17 -7.38 -21.94
CA GLU A 468 -12.63 -5.99 -21.85
C GLU A 468 -13.24 -5.70 -20.47
N ILE A 469 -14.13 -6.57 -19.98
CA ILE A 469 -14.73 -6.42 -18.66
C ILE A 469 -13.67 -6.51 -17.55
N LEU A 470 -12.73 -7.44 -17.63
CA LEU A 470 -11.66 -7.54 -16.64
C LEU A 470 -10.77 -6.30 -16.61
N GLN A 471 -10.44 -5.75 -17.79
CA GLN A 471 -9.64 -4.54 -17.86
C GLN A 471 -10.39 -3.35 -17.26
N ALA A 472 -11.66 -3.15 -17.60
CA ALA A 472 -12.47 -2.06 -17.06
C ALA A 472 -12.65 -2.18 -15.53
N LEU A 473 -12.87 -3.40 -15.03
CA LEU A 473 -12.94 -3.68 -13.59
C LEU A 473 -11.59 -3.46 -12.89
N ASN A 474 -10.48 -3.84 -13.52
CA ASN A 474 -9.12 -3.54 -13.03
C ASN A 474 -8.87 -2.03 -12.96
N GLU A 475 -9.30 -1.26 -13.96
CA GLU A 475 -9.16 0.19 -13.96
C GLU A 475 -9.98 0.85 -12.85
N VAL A 476 -11.27 0.53 -12.72
CA VAL A 476 -12.11 1.03 -11.62
C VAL A 476 -11.51 0.68 -10.26
N GLY A 477 -11.17 -0.59 -10.09
CA GLY A 477 -10.65 -1.09 -8.83
C GLY A 477 -9.28 -0.53 -8.47
N GLY A 478 -8.36 -0.42 -9.44
CA GLY A 478 -7.04 0.17 -9.25
C GLY A 478 -7.09 1.67 -9.00
N ASP A 479 -7.94 2.40 -9.74
CA ASP A 479 -8.08 3.84 -9.60
C ASP A 479 -8.68 4.21 -8.24
N TYR A 480 -9.81 3.60 -7.87
CA TYR A 480 -10.51 3.89 -6.61
C TYR A 480 -9.67 3.51 -5.38
N ASN A 481 -8.98 2.35 -5.41
CA ASN A 481 -8.33 1.82 -4.21
C ASN A 481 -6.87 2.25 -4.06
N ILE A 482 -6.16 2.54 -5.16
CA ILE A 482 -4.72 2.80 -5.14
C ILE A 482 -4.36 4.10 -5.85
N LYS A 483 -4.62 4.24 -7.15
CA LYS A 483 -4.04 5.33 -7.94
C LYS A 483 -4.54 6.69 -7.50
N CYS A 484 -5.84 6.85 -7.28
CA CYS A 484 -6.39 8.14 -6.90
C CYS A 484 -6.03 8.57 -5.49
N PRO A 485 -6.06 7.70 -4.46
CA PRO A 485 -5.48 8.02 -3.15
C PRO A 485 -3.99 8.40 -3.21
N VAL A 486 -3.19 7.79 -4.08
CA VAL A 486 -1.76 8.13 -4.28
C VAL A 486 -1.61 9.52 -4.92
N VAL A 487 -2.34 9.79 -6.01
CA VAL A 487 -2.32 11.10 -6.68
C VAL A 487 -2.83 12.20 -5.74
N GLU A 488 -3.86 11.93 -4.96
CA GLU A 488 -4.40 12.87 -3.97
C GLU A 488 -3.37 13.17 -2.88
N PHE A 489 -2.69 12.15 -2.34
CA PHE A 489 -1.63 12.35 -1.36
C PHE A 489 -0.45 13.13 -1.96
N ALA A 490 -0.05 12.85 -3.20
CA ALA A 490 0.97 13.62 -3.92
C ALA A 490 0.57 15.10 -4.06
N ASP A 491 -0.69 15.37 -4.44
CA ASP A 491 -1.24 16.72 -4.58
C ASP A 491 -1.19 17.46 -3.23
N PHE A 492 -1.66 16.85 -2.13
CA PHE A 492 -1.59 17.45 -0.79
C PHE A 492 -0.15 17.72 -0.35
N TYR A 493 0.74 16.73 -0.49
CA TYR A 493 2.11 16.85 -0.02
C TYR A 493 2.89 17.92 -0.78
N SER A 494 2.67 18.02 -2.10
CA SER A 494 3.37 18.99 -2.97
C SER A 494 3.03 20.45 -2.68
N ARG A 495 1.91 20.72 -1.99
CA ARG A 495 1.48 22.08 -1.60
C ARG A 495 2.27 22.64 -0.41
N ALA A 496 2.89 21.79 0.40
CA ALA A 496 3.63 22.26 1.56
C ALA A 496 4.91 23.01 1.15
N PRO A 497 5.25 24.11 1.86
CA PRO A 497 6.50 24.83 1.63
C PRO A 497 7.69 23.88 1.77
N ASN A 498 8.63 23.92 0.82
CA ASN A 498 9.83 23.08 0.80
C ASN A 498 9.61 21.56 0.71
N SER A 499 8.37 21.07 0.50
CA SER A 499 8.12 19.67 0.17
C SER A 499 8.99 19.23 -1.02
N GLN A 500 9.31 17.95 -1.17
CA GLN A 500 9.86 17.43 -2.42
C GLN A 500 9.15 16.12 -2.72
N VAL A 501 8.52 16.07 -3.90
CA VAL A 501 7.65 14.99 -4.33
C VAL A 501 8.12 14.51 -5.70
N PHE A 502 8.31 13.21 -5.86
CA PHE A 502 8.61 12.57 -7.15
C PHE A 502 7.58 11.48 -7.42
N LEU A 503 6.93 11.53 -8.59
CA LEU A 503 5.87 10.62 -8.97
C LEU A 503 6.30 9.71 -10.12
N TYR A 504 6.08 8.40 -10.01
CA TYR A 504 6.36 7.42 -11.06
C TYR A 504 5.16 6.54 -11.43
N SER A 505 5.24 5.94 -12.61
CA SER A 505 4.36 4.89 -13.12
C SER A 505 5.22 3.69 -13.56
N PHE A 506 5.01 2.51 -12.99
CA PHE A 506 5.67 1.27 -13.43
C PHE A 506 4.75 0.51 -14.39
N GLU A 507 5.22 0.33 -15.62
CA GLU A 507 4.40 -0.17 -16.74
C GLU A 507 5.07 -1.33 -17.49
N HIS A 508 6.12 -1.91 -16.92
CA HIS A 508 6.81 -3.06 -17.50
C HIS A 508 6.28 -4.38 -16.94
N GLN A 509 5.85 -5.29 -17.82
CA GLN A 509 5.48 -6.65 -17.46
C GLN A 509 6.65 -7.59 -17.70
N THR A 510 7.04 -8.34 -16.66
CA THR A 510 8.14 -9.30 -16.72
C THR A 510 7.85 -10.41 -17.73
N LYS A 511 8.72 -10.59 -18.74
CA LYS A 511 8.44 -11.45 -19.91
C LYS A 511 8.29 -12.93 -19.56
N GLU A 512 9.15 -13.44 -18.70
CA GLU A 512 9.16 -14.85 -18.28
C GLU A 512 8.31 -15.09 -17.02
N ALA A 513 7.61 -14.07 -16.50
CA ALA A 513 6.73 -14.27 -15.37
C ALA A 513 5.60 -15.22 -15.78
N PRO A 514 5.26 -16.23 -14.95
CA PRO A 514 4.22 -17.21 -15.30
C PRO A 514 2.79 -16.64 -15.24
N TRP A 515 2.64 -15.32 -15.12
CA TRP A 515 1.34 -14.67 -15.23
C TRP A 515 0.95 -14.53 -16.70
N PRO A 516 -0.33 -14.74 -17.03
CA PRO A 516 -0.82 -14.51 -18.39
C PRO A 516 -0.66 -13.04 -18.81
N GLU A 517 -0.47 -12.81 -20.11
CA GLU A 517 -0.34 -11.45 -20.66
C GLU A 517 -1.49 -10.52 -20.24
N TRP A 518 -2.72 -11.05 -20.17
CA TRP A 518 -3.90 -10.26 -19.80
C TRP A 518 -3.89 -9.72 -18.37
N THR A 519 -3.03 -10.20 -17.48
CA THR A 519 -2.93 -9.66 -16.11
C THR A 519 -2.20 -8.32 -16.05
N GLY A 520 -1.46 -7.97 -17.12
CA GLY A 520 -0.69 -6.75 -17.19
C GLY A 520 0.33 -6.62 -16.06
N VAL A 521 0.51 -5.40 -15.57
CA VAL A 521 1.53 -5.01 -14.58
C VAL A 521 0.92 -4.88 -13.20
N MET A 522 0.84 -6.01 -12.50
CA MET A 522 0.21 -6.08 -11.20
C MET A 522 0.99 -5.38 -10.10
N GLN A 523 0.25 -4.98 -9.07
CA GLN A 523 0.77 -4.43 -7.82
C GLN A 523 1.89 -5.32 -7.21
N GLY A 524 3.04 -4.73 -6.91
CA GLY A 524 4.13 -5.35 -6.13
C GLY A 524 5.27 -5.95 -6.93
N TYR A 525 5.12 -6.13 -8.24
CA TYR A 525 6.17 -6.70 -9.09
C TYR A 525 7.30 -5.71 -9.36
N GLU A 526 7.10 -4.41 -9.16
CA GLU A 526 8.18 -3.43 -9.25
C GLU A 526 9.24 -3.63 -8.14
N ALA A 527 8.87 -4.26 -7.01
CA ALA A 527 9.80 -4.56 -5.94
C ALA A 527 10.92 -5.52 -6.37
N GLU A 528 10.65 -6.46 -7.28
CA GLU A 528 11.68 -7.41 -7.75
C GLU A 528 12.81 -6.70 -8.50
N TYR A 529 12.49 -5.61 -9.22
CA TYR A 529 13.46 -4.76 -9.90
C TYR A 529 14.25 -3.89 -8.92
N VAL A 530 13.61 -3.37 -7.88
CA VAL A 530 14.24 -2.54 -6.84
C VAL A 530 15.22 -3.35 -5.98
N PHE A 531 14.93 -4.62 -5.70
CA PHE A 531 15.82 -5.49 -4.92
C PHE A 531 16.88 -6.19 -5.76
N GLY A 532 16.79 -6.11 -7.09
CA GLY A 532 17.78 -6.72 -8.00
C GLY A 532 17.56 -8.20 -8.27
N ALA A 533 16.31 -8.68 -8.26
CA ALA A 533 15.96 -10.05 -8.64
C ALA A 533 16.52 -10.48 -10.02
N PRO A 534 16.59 -9.59 -11.05
CA PRO A 534 17.24 -9.92 -12.33
C PRO A 534 18.73 -10.31 -12.23
N PHE A 535 19.38 -9.97 -11.12
CA PHE A 535 20.77 -10.34 -10.81
C PHE A 535 20.89 -11.52 -9.84
N ASN A 536 19.77 -12.01 -9.30
CA ASN A 536 19.73 -13.05 -8.27
C ASN A 536 19.55 -14.46 -8.88
N PRO A 537 20.59 -15.30 -8.97
CA PRO A 537 20.48 -16.67 -9.46
C PRO A 537 19.57 -17.56 -8.61
N ASP A 538 19.51 -17.37 -7.29
CA ASP A 538 18.65 -18.18 -6.42
C ASP A 538 17.17 -17.86 -6.67
N TYR A 539 16.85 -16.58 -6.88
CA TYR A 539 15.51 -16.16 -7.31
C TYR A 539 15.15 -16.79 -8.67
N GLN A 540 16.02 -16.62 -9.67
CA GLN A 540 15.76 -17.08 -11.04
C GLN A 540 15.58 -18.60 -11.12
N LYS A 541 16.39 -19.35 -10.38
CA LYS A 541 16.28 -20.80 -10.27
C LYS A 541 14.96 -21.26 -9.66
N ARG A 542 14.38 -20.47 -8.74
CA ARG A 542 13.20 -20.83 -7.95
C ARG A 542 11.89 -20.36 -8.56
N PHE A 543 11.90 -19.24 -9.28
CA PHE A 543 10.68 -18.57 -9.74
C PHE A 543 10.63 -18.44 -11.26
N TYR A 544 11.36 -17.48 -11.84
CA TYR A 544 11.41 -17.22 -13.28
C TYR A 544 12.61 -16.35 -13.65
N ASN A 545 12.98 -16.36 -14.92
CA ASN A 545 14.14 -15.65 -15.46
C ASN A 545 13.82 -14.19 -15.84
N PHE A 546 14.85 -13.44 -16.21
CA PHE A 546 14.75 -12.08 -16.72
C PHE A 546 15.65 -11.90 -17.94
N THR A 547 15.21 -11.08 -18.87
CA THR A 547 15.98 -10.67 -20.06
C THR A 547 17.07 -9.65 -19.71
N ASP A 548 18.02 -9.45 -20.63
CA ASP A 548 19.09 -8.46 -20.41
C ASP A 548 18.56 -7.02 -20.38
N ASP A 549 17.49 -6.70 -21.12
CA ASP A 549 16.83 -5.40 -21.05
C ASP A 549 16.19 -5.17 -19.66
N GLU A 550 15.58 -6.22 -19.07
CA GLU A 550 15.02 -6.17 -17.72
C GLU A 550 16.09 -6.02 -16.64
N ARG A 551 17.29 -6.58 -16.86
CA ARG A 551 18.46 -6.30 -16.02
C ARG A 551 18.87 -4.83 -16.11
N GLY A 552 18.86 -4.25 -17.31
CA GLY A 552 19.08 -2.83 -17.53
C GLY A 552 18.07 -1.95 -16.77
N LEU A 553 16.78 -2.26 -16.90
CA LEU A 553 15.71 -1.58 -16.17
C LEU A 553 15.88 -1.67 -14.64
N SER A 554 16.23 -2.86 -14.12
CA SER A 554 16.48 -3.04 -12.68
C SER A 554 17.65 -2.21 -12.21
N GLU A 555 18.74 -2.11 -12.99
CA GLU A 555 19.87 -1.26 -12.63
C GLU A 555 19.48 0.23 -12.57
N GLU A 556 18.66 0.70 -13.51
CA GLU A 556 18.15 2.08 -13.50
C GLU A 556 17.24 2.35 -12.29
N MET A 557 16.27 1.46 -12.02
CA MET A 557 15.38 1.59 -10.86
C MET A 557 16.17 1.58 -9.54
N MET A 558 17.07 0.62 -9.35
CA MET A 558 17.94 0.57 -8.17
C MET A 558 18.72 1.89 -8.00
N ARG A 559 19.18 2.50 -9.09
CA ARG A 559 19.90 3.78 -9.07
C ARG A 559 18.99 4.94 -8.65
N PHE A 560 17.78 5.04 -9.19
CA PHE A 560 16.83 6.08 -8.79
C PHE A 560 16.44 5.99 -7.31
N TRP A 561 16.15 4.79 -6.81
CA TRP A 561 15.79 4.57 -5.41
C TRP A 561 16.93 4.94 -4.46
N THR A 562 18.17 4.59 -4.81
CA THR A 562 19.34 4.81 -3.95
C THR A 562 19.88 6.24 -4.05
N ASN A 563 19.80 6.89 -5.21
CA ASN A 563 20.02 8.32 -5.34
C ASN A 563 19.06 9.12 -4.47
N PHE A 564 17.77 8.74 -4.47
CA PHE A 564 16.77 9.38 -3.62
C PHE A 564 17.11 9.20 -2.14
N ALA A 565 17.40 7.96 -1.73
CA ALA A 565 17.81 7.66 -0.35
C ALA A 565 19.04 8.47 0.09
N SER A 566 19.99 8.68 -0.82
CA SER A 566 21.24 9.42 -0.59
C SER A 566 21.04 10.93 -0.52
N THR A 567 20.32 11.50 -1.49
CA THR A 567 20.36 12.95 -1.79
C THR A 567 19.04 13.66 -1.55
N GLY A 568 17.91 12.94 -1.57
CA GLY A 568 16.59 13.57 -1.66
C GLY A 568 16.01 13.68 -3.05
N SER A 569 16.77 13.29 -4.07
CA SER A 569 16.37 13.34 -5.46
C SER A 569 16.72 12.02 -6.15
N PRO A 570 15.84 11.45 -6.98
CA PRO A 570 16.17 10.27 -7.76
C PRO A 570 17.23 10.58 -8.83
N ASN A 571 17.37 11.85 -9.23
CA ASN A 571 18.42 12.31 -10.16
C ASN A 571 19.82 12.22 -9.54
N LEU A 572 20.84 12.01 -10.36
CA LEU A 572 22.26 12.10 -10.00
C LEU A 572 22.62 13.45 -9.34
N ASN A 573 23.74 13.46 -8.62
CA ASN A 573 24.32 14.68 -8.07
C ASN A 573 24.52 15.73 -9.18
N PRO A 574 24.22 17.02 -8.92
CA PRO A 574 24.29 18.10 -9.92
C PRO A 574 25.63 18.19 -10.69
N GLY A 575 26.73 17.72 -10.10
CA GLY A 575 28.06 17.71 -10.73
C GLY A 575 28.28 16.67 -11.83
N GLU A 576 27.46 15.61 -11.91
CA GLU A 576 27.56 14.56 -12.94
C GLU A 576 26.63 14.82 -14.14
N PHE A 577 25.72 15.79 -14.00
CA PHE A 577 24.61 16.02 -14.94
C PHE A 577 25.01 16.77 -16.22
N HIS A 578 26.14 17.47 -16.22
CA HIS A 578 26.35 18.56 -17.18
C HIS A 578 26.67 18.15 -18.63
N THR A 579 26.74 16.87 -19.01
CA THR A 579 27.10 16.56 -20.42
C THR A 579 26.43 15.38 -21.14
N ARG A 580 25.67 14.45 -20.52
CA ARG A 580 25.32 13.20 -21.27
C ARG A 580 23.86 12.74 -21.36
N ASN A 581 22.99 12.81 -20.35
CA ASN A 581 21.64 12.18 -20.44
C ASN A 581 20.47 13.06 -19.93
N ARG A 582 20.11 14.12 -20.68
CA ARG A 582 18.93 14.95 -20.37
C ARG A 582 17.60 14.17 -20.36
N HIS A 583 17.53 13.04 -21.06
CA HIS A 583 16.33 12.20 -21.15
C HIS A 583 16.05 11.37 -19.88
N LEU A 584 17.02 11.22 -18.97
CA LEU A 584 16.85 10.50 -17.69
C LEU A 584 16.51 11.43 -16.52
N TYR A 585 16.30 12.73 -16.79
CA TYR A 585 15.98 13.69 -15.73
C TYR A 585 14.53 13.54 -15.27
N TRP A 586 14.36 13.26 -13.98
CA TRP A 586 13.08 13.20 -13.29
C TRP A 586 12.73 14.56 -12.67
N GLU A 587 11.76 15.24 -13.25
CA GLU A 587 11.28 16.50 -12.71
C GLU A 587 10.50 16.31 -11.40
N ARG A 588 10.64 17.28 -10.49
CA ARG A 588 9.86 17.32 -9.27
C ARG A 588 8.36 17.48 -9.59
N TYR A 589 7.54 16.70 -8.92
CA TYR A 589 6.09 16.81 -8.97
C TYR A 589 5.60 18.08 -8.28
N THR A 590 4.74 18.82 -8.98
CA THR A 590 4.06 20.01 -8.45
C THR A 590 2.60 19.96 -8.86
N SER A 591 1.69 20.10 -7.89
CA SER A 591 0.28 20.35 -8.23
C SER A 591 0.17 21.78 -8.75
N HIS A 592 -0.24 21.97 -10.02
CA HIS A 592 -0.65 23.30 -10.48
C HIS A 592 -2.02 23.61 -9.87
N SER A 593 -2.01 24.23 -8.69
CA SER A 593 -3.17 24.97 -8.19
C SER A 593 -2.79 26.45 -8.27
N PRO A 594 -3.64 27.34 -8.81
CA PRO A 594 -3.30 28.75 -8.96
C PRO A 594 -2.99 29.34 -7.58
N THR A 595 -1.71 29.61 -7.35
CA THR A 595 -1.14 30.10 -6.08
C THR A 595 -1.33 31.59 -5.87
N ASN A 596 -2.48 32.14 -6.26
CA ASN A 596 -2.85 33.49 -5.87
C ASN A 596 -4.27 33.44 -5.35
N GLY A 597 -4.55 34.11 -4.24
CA GLY A 597 -5.86 34.26 -3.62
C GLY A 597 -6.91 34.99 -4.48
N ALA A 598 -7.05 34.60 -5.74
CA ALA A 598 -8.19 34.87 -6.57
C ALA A 598 -9.30 33.95 -6.09
N THR A 599 -10.22 34.50 -5.29
CA THR A 599 -11.62 34.10 -5.32
C THR A 599 -11.99 33.71 -6.75
N PHE A 600 -12.60 32.53 -6.95
CA PHE A 600 -13.33 32.20 -8.16
C PHE A 600 -14.30 33.35 -8.44
N LYS A 601 -13.90 34.30 -9.29
CA LYS A 601 -14.80 35.28 -9.85
C LYS A 601 -15.58 34.55 -10.92
N GLU A 602 -16.89 34.50 -10.73
CA GLU A 602 -17.88 34.17 -11.74
C GLU A 602 -17.67 35.07 -12.97
N GLU A 603 -16.79 34.69 -13.91
CA GLU A 603 -16.76 35.29 -15.25
C GLU A 603 -15.85 34.54 -16.25
N MET A 604 -15.74 33.22 -16.16
CA MET A 604 -15.26 32.40 -17.28
C MET A 604 -16.39 31.57 -17.86
N ALA A 605 -17.44 32.26 -18.27
CA ALA A 605 -18.37 31.75 -19.26
C ALA A 605 -17.80 32.01 -20.66
N LEU A 606 -17.85 30.98 -21.50
CA LEU A 606 -18.06 31.11 -22.95
C LEU A 606 -16.99 31.89 -23.74
N LYS A 607 -15.82 31.27 -23.93
CA LYS A 607 -15.18 31.32 -25.26
C LYS A 607 -14.74 29.92 -25.65
N SER A 608 -15.40 29.39 -26.67
CA SER A 608 -15.01 28.21 -27.44
C SER A 608 -13.56 28.33 -27.86
N SER A 609 -12.69 27.51 -27.30
CA SER A 609 -11.38 27.22 -27.87
C SER A 609 -11.37 25.73 -28.23
N PRO A 610 -11.17 25.34 -29.51
CA PRO A 610 -11.15 23.94 -29.93
C PRO A 610 -9.85 23.20 -29.56
N ASN A 611 -8.95 23.85 -28.84
CA ASN A 611 -7.77 23.20 -28.29
C ASN A 611 -8.12 22.69 -26.90
N LEU A 612 -8.33 21.37 -26.78
CA LEU A 612 -8.11 20.68 -25.51
C LEU A 612 -6.82 21.22 -24.92
N VAL A 613 -6.89 21.89 -23.77
CA VAL A 613 -5.68 22.25 -23.02
C VAL A 613 -5.03 20.92 -22.68
N ALA A 614 -3.99 20.56 -23.43
CA ALA A 614 -3.16 19.42 -23.11
C ALA A 614 -2.70 19.62 -21.67
N ASP A 615 -3.06 18.69 -20.79
CA ASP A 615 -2.58 18.67 -19.42
C ASP A 615 -1.04 18.58 -19.47
N THR A 616 -0.39 19.73 -19.26
CA THR A 616 1.07 19.90 -19.27
C THR A 616 1.68 19.56 -17.90
N SER A 617 0.87 19.13 -16.92
CA SER A 617 1.33 18.75 -15.57
C SER A 617 1.85 17.30 -15.46
N ARG A 618 1.98 16.58 -16.60
CA ARG A 618 2.37 15.16 -16.73
C ARG A 618 3.84 14.84 -16.42
N LYS A 619 4.45 15.51 -15.45
CA LYS A 619 5.86 15.32 -15.08
C LYS A 619 6.05 14.12 -14.15
N HIS A 620 5.77 12.92 -14.63
CA HIS A 620 6.03 11.66 -13.92
C HIS A 620 6.99 10.81 -14.74
N MET A 621 7.82 10.02 -14.06
CA MET A 621 8.71 9.06 -14.72
C MET A 621 7.95 7.77 -15.00
N VAL A 622 8.04 7.27 -16.23
CA VAL A 622 7.39 6.01 -16.64
C VAL A 622 8.48 4.98 -16.89
N PHE A 623 8.43 3.86 -16.17
CA PHE A 623 9.31 2.73 -16.36
C PHE A 623 8.67 1.74 -17.34
N ARG A 624 9.10 1.80 -18.61
CA ARG A 624 8.71 0.89 -19.69
C ARG A 624 9.94 0.61 -20.57
N LEU A 625 10.16 -0.64 -20.96
CA LEU A 625 11.15 -0.96 -22.00
C LEU A 625 10.69 -0.45 -23.38
N PRO A 626 11.59 -0.28 -24.38
CA PRO A 626 11.24 0.34 -25.64
C PRO A 626 10.21 -0.46 -26.46
N GLU A 627 8.93 -0.13 -26.30
CA GLU A 627 7.90 -0.23 -27.33
C GLU A 627 7.10 1.06 -27.28
N SER A 628 7.09 1.77 -28.41
CA SER A 628 6.62 3.14 -28.54
C SER A 628 5.11 3.27 -28.33
N GLN A 629 4.63 3.36 -27.09
CA GLN A 629 3.46 4.17 -26.69
C GLN A 629 3.58 4.59 -25.22
N MET A 630 3.47 5.90 -24.94
CA MET A 630 3.19 6.39 -23.59
C MET A 630 1.72 6.11 -23.28
N GLU A 631 1.43 5.24 -22.31
CA GLU A 631 0.09 5.10 -21.78
C GLU A 631 -0.11 6.08 -20.62
N ARG A 632 -1.30 6.69 -20.55
CA ARG A 632 -1.60 7.73 -19.54
C ARG A 632 -2.10 7.05 -18.26
N ASN A 633 -1.21 6.47 -17.45
CA ASN A 633 -1.64 5.64 -16.31
C ASN A 633 -2.26 6.41 -15.12
N LEU A 634 -1.80 7.63 -14.82
CA LEU A 634 -2.25 8.38 -13.63
C LEU A 634 -3.64 9.06 -13.76
N GLN A 635 -4.32 8.91 -14.91
CA GLN A 635 -5.66 9.41 -15.28
C GLN A 635 -6.34 10.38 -14.29
N ARG A 636 -5.82 11.62 -14.16
CA ARG A 636 -6.33 12.64 -13.20
C ARG A 636 -7.84 12.88 -13.31
N HIS A 637 -8.41 12.72 -14.51
CA HIS A 637 -9.85 12.82 -14.75
C HIS A 637 -10.65 11.86 -13.87
N HIS A 638 -10.29 10.57 -13.88
CA HIS A 638 -10.94 9.55 -13.05
C HIS A 638 -10.75 9.86 -11.56
N CYS A 639 -9.60 10.40 -11.17
CA CYS A 639 -9.40 10.80 -9.78
C CYS A 639 -10.25 11.99 -9.34
N MET A 640 -10.61 12.91 -10.25
CA MET A 640 -11.63 13.93 -9.95
C MET A 640 -13.02 13.30 -9.83
N PHE A 641 -13.35 12.32 -10.66
CA PHE A 641 -14.60 11.57 -10.54
C PHE A 641 -14.74 10.92 -9.16
N TRP A 642 -13.73 10.17 -8.70
CA TRP A 642 -13.74 9.50 -7.40
C TRP A 642 -13.68 10.45 -6.21
N ARG A 643 -12.88 11.52 -6.30
CA ARG A 643 -12.65 12.45 -5.19
C ARG A 643 -13.81 13.42 -4.98
N GLU A 644 -14.41 13.89 -6.06
CA GLU A 644 -15.33 15.03 -6.02
C GLU A 644 -16.72 14.67 -6.51
N GLN A 645 -16.82 14.16 -7.75
CA GLN A 645 -18.11 14.02 -8.42
C GLN A 645 -18.98 12.95 -7.76
N LEU A 646 -18.45 11.74 -7.57
CA LEU A 646 -19.20 10.60 -7.04
C LEU A 646 -19.64 10.82 -5.57
N PRO A 647 -18.79 11.33 -4.66
CA PRO A 647 -19.21 11.69 -3.30
C PRO A 647 -20.29 12.77 -3.27
N LEU A 648 -20.21 13.82 -4.11
CA LEU A 648 -21.23 14.86 -4.19
C LEU A 648 -22.58 14.30 -4.66
N MET A 649 -22.57 13.41 -5.66
CA MET A 649 -23.78 12.72 -6.12
C MET A 649 -24.42 11.90 -4.99
N ARG A 650 -23.60 11.18 -4.20
CA ARG A 650 -24.07 10.43 -3.03
C ARG A 650 -24.72 11.33 -1.99
N GLU A 651 -24.08 12.46 -1.65
CA GLU A 651 -24.65 13.42 -0.69
C GLU A 651 -26.00 13.97 -1.14
N GLN A 652 -26.14 14.29 -2.44
CA GLN A 652 -27.40 14.73 -3.01
C GLN A 652 -28.49 13.66 -2.86
N LEU A 653 -28.19 12.41 -3.23
CA LEU A 653 -29.13 11.28 -3.11
C LEU A 653 -29.59 11.04 -1.67
N LEU A 654 -28.69 11.18 -0.68
CA LEU A 654 -29.03 11.04 0.74
C LEU A 654 -29.86 12.22 1.27
N SER A 655 -29.62 13.43 0.76
CA SER A 655 -30.34 14.66 1.18
C SER A 655 -31.77 14.72 0.64
N THR A 656 -32.01 14.15 -0.54
CA THR A 656 -33.34 13.99 -1.13
C THR A 656 -33.97 12.72 -0.56
N GLY A 657 -34.65 12.80 0.60
CA GLY A 657 -35.36 11.67 1.21
C GLY A 657 -36.33 10.95 0.24
N PRO A 658 -36.87 9.76 0.60
CA PRO A 658 -37.70 8.95 -0.29
C PRO A 658 -38.84 9.80 -0.86
N CYS A 659 -38.99 9.77 -2.19
CA CYS A 659 -39.93 10.62 -2.90
C CYS A 659 -41.33 10.59 -2.26
N SER A 660 -41.66 11.68 -1.57
CA SER A 660 -43.02 11.92 -1.09
C SER A 660 -43.92 12.06 -2.32
N LYS A 661 -44.96 11.24 -2.39
CA LYS A 661 -45.93 11.18 -3.51
C LYS A 661 -46.71 12.48 -3.74
N ASP A 662 -46.49 13.53 -2.94
CA ASP A 662 -47.28 14.76 -2.98
C ASP A 662 -46.51 16.06 -3.29
N LYS A 663 -45.30 15.98 -3.88
CA LYS A 663 -44.67 17.21 -4.39
C LYS A 663 -45.16 17.53 -5.81
N LYS A 664 -46.28 18.26 -5.88
CA LYS A 664 -46.69 19.00 -7.09
C LYS A 664 -45.52 19.85 -7.60
N ARG A 665 -45.41 19.97 -8.93
CA ARG A 665 -44.46 20.83 -9.66
C ARG A 665 -44.26 22.16 -8.91
N PRO A 666 -43.01 22.62 -8.68
CA PRO A 666 -42.80 23.90 -8.03
C PRO A 666 -43.23 25.02 -8.99
N THR A 667 -44.42 25.56 -8.78
CA THR A 667 -44.76 26.91 -9.22
C THR A 667 -43.98 27.90 -8.36
N SER A 668 -43.40 28.89 -9.02
CA SER A 668 -42.64 29.97 -8.42
C SER A 668 -43.44 30.70 -7.33
N THR A 669 -42.68 31.30 -6.39
CA THR A 669 -43.06 32.22 -5.31
C THR A 669 -43.31 31.61 -3.92
N GLY A 670 -42.66 32.18 -2.90
CA GLY A 670 -42.91 31.91 -1.49
C GLY A 670 -41.66 31.51 -0.70
N VAL A 671 -41.01 32.48 -0.06
CA VAL A 671 -40.01 32.27 0.99
C VAL A 671 -40.76 31.99 2.28
N ASP A 672 -40.43 30.92 2.99
CA ASP A 672 -40.71 30.84 4.44
C ASP A 672 -39.52 30.24 5.19
N GLN A 673 -39.17 30.94 6.28
CA GLN A 673 -38.10 30.64 7.22
C GLN A 673 -38.65 29.83 8.40
N ASN A 674 -37.77 29.05 9.03
CA ASN A 674 -37.89 28.31 10.30
C ASN A 674 -38.29 26.83 10.25
N ALA A 675 -37.28 25.96 10.46
CA ALA A 675 -37.35 24.87 11.43
C ALA A 675 -35.93 24.35 11.69
N GLY A 676 -35.47 24.47 12.94
CA GLY A 676 -34.24 23.84 13.43
C GLY A 676 -34.45 22.34 13.67
N GLY A 677 -33.44 21.53 13.35
CA GLY A 677 -33.44 20.09 13.59
C GLY A 677 -32.03 19.50 13.42
N ARG A 678 -31.61 18.74 14.44
CA ARG A 678 -30.29 18.10 14.63
C ARG A 678 -29.81 17.29 13.41
N SER A 679 -28.52 17.40 13.07
CA SER A 679 -27.86 16.56 12.04
C SER A 679 -27.49 15.18 12.57
N PRO A 680 -27.65 14.09 11.79
CA PRO A 680 -26.92 12.86 12.02
C PRO A 680 -25.49 13.01 11.51
N SER A 681 -24.54 12.57 12.33
CA SER A 681 -23.11 12.42 12.02
C SER A 681 -22.89 11.42 10.88
N GLY A 682 -22.14 11.81 9.84
CA GLY A 682 -21.62 10.88 8.85
C GLY A 682 -21.38 11.44 7.44
N THR A 683 -20.46 12.39 7.29
CA THR A 683 -19.83 12.69 5.99
C THR A 683 -18.32 12.93 6.18
N PHE A 684 -17.51 12.39 5.27
CA PHE A 684 -16.03 12.38 5.29
C PHE A 684 -15.38 13.66 4.74
N TYR A 685 -16.16 14.72 4.45
CA TYR A 685 -15.63 15.99 3.95
C TYR A 685 -16.33 17.21 4.60
N PRO A 686 -15.60 18.29 4.93
CA PRO A 686 -16.19 19.48 5.54
C PRO A 686 -17.01 20.30 4.53
N GLN A 687 -18.20 20.73 4.95
CA GLN A 687 -19.07 21.66 4.22
C GLN A 687 -18.50 23.10 4.23
N PRO A 688 -18.58 23.88 3.12
CA PRO A 688 -18.16 25.28 3.11
C PRO A 688 -19.13 26.19 3.89
N THR A 689 -18.59 27.14 4.66
CA THR A 689 -19.34 28.13 5.45
C THR A 689 -20.10 29.15 4.59
N LYS A 690 -21.38 29.39 4.90
CA LYS A 690 -22.28 30.36 4.22
C LYS A 690 -21.81 31.81 4.35
N ARG A 691 -21.83 32.58 3.25
CA ARG A 691 -21.79 34.07 3.23
C ARG A 691 -23.03 34.66 2.55
N THR A 692 -23.38 35.86 2.99
CA THR A 692 -24.63 36.62 2.84
C THR A 692 -24.87 37.27 1.48
N LYS A 693 -26.15 37.51 1.16
CA LYS A 693 -26.72 38.10 -0.08
C LYS A 693 -26.49 39.61 -0.22
N ASP A 694 -26.38 40.09 -1.47
CA ASP A 694 -26.98 41.33 -2.05
C ASP A 694 -26.80 41.27 -3.59
N GLY A 695 -27.84 41.29 -4.43
CA GLY A 695 -28.34 42.48 -5.14
C GLY A 695 -28.33 42.26 -6.69
N PRO A 696 -29.16 42.93 -7.51
CA PRO A 696 -29.87 42.25 -8.63
C PRO A 696 -29.56 42.71 -10.07
N GLY A 697 -29.83 41.81 -11.04
CA GLY A 697 -30.39 42.15 -12.37
C GLY A 697 -29.50 41.92 -13.60
N ASN A 698 -29.89 41.00 -14.50
CA ASN A 698 -30.53 41.35 -15.80
C ASN A 698 -30.94 40.11 -16.61
N LYS A 699 -32.03 40.24 -17.36
CA LYS A 699 -32.61 39.23 -18.26
C LYS A 699 -31.92 39.26 -19.63
N GLY A 700 -31.61 38.10 -20.21
CA GLY A 700 -31.12 37.97 -21.58
C GLY A 700 -31.12 36.52 -22.08
N THR A 701 -31.84 36.29 -23.16
CA THR A 701 -32.24 35.03 -23.82
C THR A 701 -31.06 34.22 -24.38
N ILE A 702 -31.04 32.88 -24.19
CA ILE A 702 -30.05 31.95 -24.76
C ILE A 702 -30.77 30.94 -25.67
N VAL A 703 -30.32 30.86 -26.93
CA VAL A 703 -30.56 29.77 -27.86
C VAL A 703 -29.20 29.11 -28.19
N HIS A 704 -29.12 27.81 -27.90
CA HIS A 704 -28.18 26.77 -28.34
C HIS A 704 -26.65 27.00 -28.35
N MET A 705 -25.95 26.36 -27.39
CA MET A 705 -25.17 25.12 -27.60
C MET A 705 -24.47 24.74 -26.28
N ALA A 706 -24.91 23.66 -25.64
CA ALA A 706 -24.43 23.20 -24.34
C ALA A 706 -24.05 21.71 -24.42
N ILE A 707 -22.75 21.42 -24.36
CA ILE A 707 -22.21 20.08 -24.08
C ILE A 707 -21.06 20.29 -23.08
N ASN A 708 -21.05 19.49 -22.00
CA ASN A 708 -20.00 19.33 -20.97
C ASN A 708 -20.04 20.12 -19.64
N TYR A 709 -21.19 20.61 -19.21
CA TYR A 709 -21.44 20.88 -17.77
C TYR A 709 -22.93 20.67 -17.40
N TYR A 710 -23.80 20.71 -18.41
CA TYR A 710 -25.24 20.52 -18.32
C TYR A 710 -25.72 19.09 -18.57
N THR A 711 -24.86 18.06 -18.52
CA THR A 711 -25.32 16.66 -18.71
C THR A 711 -25.45 15.92 -17.38
N ILE A 712 -24.55 16.11 -16.41
CA ILE A 712 -24.54 15.28 -15.19
C ILE A 712 -25.55 15.76 -14.14
N LEU A 713 -25.74 17.07 -13.95
CA LEU A 713 -26.73 17.59 -13.00
C LEU A 713 -28.19 17.34 -13.41
N PRO A 714 -28.59 17.56 -14.68
CA PRO A 714 -29.90 17.14 -15.13
C PRO A 714 -29.98 15.63 -15.34
N MET A 715 -28.91 14.87 -15.60
CA MET A 715 -28.99 13.40 -15.52
C MET A 715 -29.24 12.93 -14.09
N ALA A 716 -28.61 13.51 -13.07
CA ALA A 716 -28.89 13.19 -11.67
C ALA A 716 -30.34 13.58 -11.31
N GLN A 717 -30.82 14.74 -11.73
CA GLN A 717 -32.23 15.13 -11.53
C GLN A 717 -33.21 14.27 -12.36
N VAL A 718 -32.87 13.89 -13.59
CA VAL A 718 -33.69 13.03 -14.47
C VAL A 718 -33.67 11.59 -13.97
N LEU A 719 -32.54 11.06 -13.49
CA LEU A 719 -32.42 9.73 -12.88
C LEU A 719 -33.11 9.66 -11.53
N VAL A 720 -33.02 10.72 -10.69
CA VAL A 720 -33.78 10.84 -9.44
C VAL A 720 -35.28 10.99 -9.72
N TRP A 721 -35.68 11.64 -10.82
CA TRP A 721 -37.08 11.72 -11.23
C TRP A 721 -37.59 10.39 -11.83
N GLN A 722 -36.76 9.69 -12.60
CA GLN A 722 -37.05 8.37 -13.18
C GLN A 722 -37.17 7.26 -12.13
N THR A 723 -36.36 7.29 -11.06
CA THR A 723 -36.51 6.36 -9.93
C THR A 723 -37.78 6.60 -9.12
N CYS A 724 -38.37 7.79 -9.19
CA CYS A 724 -39.57 8.15 -8.44
C CYS A 724 -40.91 7.97 -9.18
N HIS A 725 -40.90 7.79 -10.51
CA HIS A 725 -42.11 7.52 -11.32
C HIS A 725 -41.87 6.44 -12.40
N PRO A 726 -41.85 5.14 -12.04
CA PRO A 726 -41.54 4.06 -12.98
C PRO A 726 -42.68 3.69 -13.95
N LEU A 727 -43.86 4.32 -13.86
CA LEU A 727 -45.08 3.89 -14.56
C LEU A 727 -45.61 4.82 -15.66
N THR A 728 -44.88 5.87 -16.06
CA THR A 728 -45.37 6.82 -17.07
C THR A 728 -44.64 6.77 -18.42
N TRP A 729 -43.94 5.68 -18.72
CA TRP A 729 -43.35 5.45 -20.05
C TRP A 729 -43.55 3.99 -20.48
N LEU A 730 -44.77 3.68 -20.92
CA LEU A 730 -45.04 2.65 -21.92
C LEU A 730 -45.25 3.36 -23.25
#